data_AF-A0A3D3GHI2-F1
#
_entry.id   AF-A0A3D3GHI2-F1
#
_cell.length_a   1.000
_cell.length_b   1.000
_cell.length_c   1.000
_cell.angle_alpha   90.00
_cell.angle_beta   90.00
_cell.angle_gamma   90.00
#
_symmetry.space_group_name_H-M   'P 1'
#
loop_
_entity.id
_entity.type
_entity.pdbx_description
1 polymer ?
#
loop_
_entity_poly.entity_id
_entity_poly.type
_entity_poly.pdbx_seq_one_letter_code
_entity_poly.pdbx_strand_id
1 'polypeptide(L)'
;MMLRSHFQAILVRSISLLLLLSWGPAILAAPIETLSAGPPKLLGLAIAPEGYVKVKAKQLANAKVLWLNYDLLREAGIDIPAEGLVPEFEKEILNAFAWGVPGPNDSPATYTSKEKTFYADRYGGRGIGYNFGSGRAASAGKIQIKGIGVTPLVGHGQGYDHAHGRASLEESIREVIWGEMSNDLPHGANRVIAVIDPGTYTVWKDGGRERNALIIREDPIRPAHYMRAPNGSGTLIRSDRSRTAASAKLIINVLPVPPELSGASAEKKLVAGLHEYSDRVAEQYASAFVKRVYHGTASQSNFEVTGKFLDFGTMTAQPGYGQIRILNSVEGAGQTVEIQNELIRNFVASLRDHLPEGLQNAIPSSESLTARFQKVYDARISELFLELTGAPANLVKKLGSTDEASRLAELIKRAALQGAKPVNVDKVMPVSTTTYDMKKVMTELVDQNPMDKQSLSASLSRTLPDFTNSTEFADAYHEFMKMVLIEAQKDGIPPQSLMNYASEKAHLVNLETPALYRPDLQAKDTTLIDEYLKTGDRSTIWNYIDSTIANSRRGYRSPDPYKFTVHEAKEPISGSINRYIYDARSSEYRLILEQPVVNGQVKFFGHSIPLSEIEGANLKYSIDGWKNSGKVKADILGDKVEFRISLKDQSHTVEFLLGSSDESKWWKAGDQNIKLKFRQYSPVKPHSTIPLPVKKSTAAVAGCLNKLFGFLRP
;
A
#
# COMPACT_ATOMS: atom_id res chain seq x y z
N MET A 1 -2.15 41.58 52.14
CA MET A 1 -0.78 41.18 51.70
C MET A 1 -0.70 39.72 51.23
N MET A 2 -1.80 39.10 50.76
CA MET A 2 -1.86 37.68 50.33
C MET A 2 -2.40 37.48 48.89
N LEU A 3 -2.49 38.54 48.08
CA LEU A 3 -2.95 38.46 46.68
C LEU A 3 -1.85 38.77 45.64
N ARG A 4 -0.63 39.11 46.06
CA ARG A 4 0.50 39.38 45.15
C ARG A 4 1.42 38.17 44.90
N SER A 5 1.35 37.10 45.70
CA SER A 5 2.24 35.93 45.56
C SER A 5 1.75 34.89 44.55
N HIS A 6 0.45 34.85 44.22
CA HIS A 6 -0.10 33.86 43.28
C HIS A 6 0.01 34.27 41.80
N PHE A 7 0.15 35.56 41.51
CA PHE A 7 0.31 36.04 40.12
C PHE A 7 1.75 35.92 39.60
N GLN A 8 2.77 35.97 40.47
CA GLN A 8 4.16 35.77 40.06
C GLN A 8 4.53 34.29 39.84
N ALA A 9 3.87 33.34 40.53
CA ALA A 9 4.13 31.91 40.34
C ALA A 9 3.54 31.35 39.03
N ILE A 10 2.44 31.93 38.53
CA ILE A 10 1.80 31.52 37.27
C ILE A 10 2.55 32.13 36.07
N LEU A 11 3.05 33.37 36.17
CA LEU A 11 3.78 34.00 35.08
C LEU A 11 5.17 33.37 34.84
N VAL A 12 5.86 32.92 35.90
CA VAL A 12 7.17 32.25 35.77
C VAL A 12 7.04 30.81 35.23
N ARG A 13 5.96 30.08 35.56
CA ARG A 13 5.70 28.75 34.98
C ARG A 13 5.27 28.80 33.52
N SER A 14 4.52 29.82 33.11
CA SER A 14 4.12 29.98 31.70
C SER A 14 5.29 30.40 30.80
N ILE A 15 6.23 31.21 31.30
CA ILE A 15 7.42 31.63 30.54
C ILE A 15 8.45 30.48 30.44
N SER A 16 8.57 29.63 31.45
CA SER A 16 9.43 28.42 31.35
C SER A 16 8.85 27.33 30.44
N LEU A 17 7.52 27.23 30.31
CA LEU A 17 6.89 26.29 29.36
C LEU A 17 6.94 26.79 27.91
N LEU A 18 6.90 28.10 27.68
CA LEU A 18 7.07 28.74 26.36
C LEU A 18 8.52 28.75 25.88
N LEU A 19 9.51 28.79 26.80
CA LEU A 19 10.94 28.69 26.46
C LEU A 19 11.42 27.25 26.24
N LEU A 20 10.70 26.24 26.73
CA LEU A 20 10.98 24.82 26.44
C LEU A 20 10.32 24.31 25.14
N LEU A 21 9.44 25.11 24.51
CA LEU A 21 8.79 24.79 23.23
C LEU A 21 9.47 25.45 22.02
N SER A 22 10.44 26.35 22.21
CA SER A 22 11.12 27.05 21.11
C SER A 22 12.49 26.46 20.73
N TRP A 23 12.96 25.45 21.46
CA TRP A 23 14.20 24.73 21.16
C TRP A 23 13.96 23.23 21.29
N GLY A 24 13.04 22.70 20.47
CA GLY A 24 13.09 21.29 20.16
C GLY A 24 14.48 21.00 19.59
N PRO A 25 15.19 19.94 20.03
CA PRO A 25 16.44 19.58 19.38
C PRO A 25 16.12 19.46 17.89
N ALA A 26 16.85 20.19 17.04
CA ALA A 26 16.80 19.96 15.61
C ALA A 26 17.04 18.46 15.44
N ILE A 27 15.99 17.72 15.07
CA ILE A 27 16.08 16.29 14.86
C ILE A 27 16.98 16.18 13.63
N LEU A 28 18.27 15.94 13.86
CA LEU A 28 19.22 15.69 12.79
C LEU A 28 18.66 14.52 11.99
N ALA A 29 18.48 14.73 10.68
CA ALA A 29 17.96 13.71 9.80
C ALA A 29 18.79 12.43 9.91
N ALA A 30 18.11 11.30 9.93
CA ALA A 30 18.79 10.01 10.04
C ALA A 30 19.49 9.70 8.70
N PRO A 31 20.78 9.31 8.71
CA PRO A 31 21.44 8.81 7.50
C PRO A 31 20.74 7.58 6.96
N ILE A 32 20.65 7.42 5.65
CA ILE A 32 19.93 6.28 5.04
C ILE A 32 20.52 4.91 5.41
N GLU A 33 21.83 4.87 5.66
CA GLU A 33 22.52 3.66 6.12
C GLU A 33 21.93 3.09 7.41
N THR A 34 21.34 3.94 8.28
CA THR A 34 20.70 3.52 9.52
C THR A 34 19.53 2.56 9.29
N LEU A 35 18.90 2.58 8.11
CA LEU A 35 17.81 1.66 7.76
C LEU A 35 18.30 0.22 7.60
N SER A 36 19.57 0.01 7.26
CA SER A 36 20.14 -1.31 7.01
C SER A 36 21.33 -1.63 7.92
N ALA A 37 21.62 -0.80 8.92
CA ALA A 37 22.76 -0.96 9.80
C ALA A 37 22.49 -2.02 10.88
N GLY A 38 23.48 -2.87 11.13
CA GLY A 38 23.45 -3.86 12.21
C GLY A 38 22.52 -5.05 11.96
N PRO A 39 22.31 -5.89 13.01
CA PRO A 39 21.37 -7.01 12.96
C PRO A 39 19.92 -6.55 12.72
N PRO A 40 19.01 -7.44 12.28
CA PRO A 40 17.61 -7.12 12.10
C PRO A 40 16.98 -6.62 13.41
N LYS A 41 16.11 -5.62 13.33
CA LYS A 41 15.40 -5.04 14.48
C LYS A 41 14.49 -6.07 15.16
N LEU A 42 14.02 -7.06 14.42
CA LEU A 42 13.17 -8.14 14.92
C LEU A 42 13.94 -9.23 15.69
N LEU A 43 15.28 -9.24 15.62
CA LEU A 43 16.12 -10.22 16.31
C LEU A 43 16.02 -10.04 17.82
N GLY A 44 15.65 -11.11 18.53
CA GLY A 44 15.45 -11.14 19.98
C GLY A 44 14.18 -10.43 20.45
N LEU A 45 13.57 -9.58 19.61
CA LEU A 45 12.31 -8.91 19.89
C LEU A 45 11.11 -9.79 19.50
N ALA A 46 11.11 -10.30 18.28
CA ALA A 46 10.00 -11.03 17.66
C ALA A 46 10.40 -12.43 17.21
N ILE A 47 11.65 -12.59 16.79
CA ILE A 47 12.23 -13.82 16.28
C ILE A 47 13.47 -14.13 17.11
N ALA A 48 13.56 -15.35 17.64
CA ALA A 48 14.70 -15.76 18.45
C ALA A 48 15.99 -15.81 17.60
N PRO A 49 17.19 -15.72 18.20
CA PRO A 49 18.46 -15.78 17.46
C PRO A 49 18.59 -16.99 16.54
N GLU A 50 18.09 -18.16 16.95
CA GLU A 50 18.06 -19.40 16.18
C GLU A 50 17.15 -19.33 14.95
N GLY A 51 16.25 -18.34 14.93
CA GLY A 51 15.37 -17.99 13.84
C GLY A 51 16.05 -17.20 12.73
N TYR A 52 17.35 -16.91 12.83
CA TYR A 52 18.12 -16.28 11.77
C TYR A 52 19.36 -17.09 11.39
N VAL A 53 19.71 -17.05 10.11
CA VAL A 53 20.98 -17.56 9.58
C VAL A 53 21.77 -16.42 8.95
N LYS A 54 23.02 -16.26 9.37
CA LYS A 54 23.91 -15.23 8.81
C LYS A 54 24.22 -15.53 7.35
N VAL A 55 24.16 -14.49 6.52
CA VAL A 55 24.47 -14.51 5.10
C VAL A 55 25.52 -13.43 4.84
N LYS A 56 26.67 -13.80 4.27
CA LYS A 56 27.66 -12.82 3.81
C LYS A 56 27.30 -12.36 2.41
N ALA A 57 27.08 -11.06 2.24
CA ALA A 57 26.84 -10.43 0.95
C ALA A 57 27.99 -9.51 0.59
N LYS A 58 28.18 -9.29 -0.72
CA LYS A 58 29.13 -8.32 -1.27
C LYS A 58 28.40 -7.13 -1.86
N GLN A 59 28.98 -5.94 -1.76
CA GLN A 59 28.41 -4.76 -2.38
C GLN A 59 28.49 -4.91 -3.90
N LEU A 60 27.41 -4.59 -4.61
CA LEU A 60 27.34 -4.60 -6.07
C LEU A 60 28.10 -3.40 -6.63
N ALA A 61 28.94 -3.64 -7.65
CA ALA A 61 29.83 -2.62 -8.21
C ALA A 61 29.11 -1.68 -9.19
N ASN A 62 28.06 -2.16 -9.88
CA ASN A 62 27.41 -1.46 -10.98
C ASN A 62 25.88 -1.41 -10.84
N ALA A 63 25.37 -1.46 -9.60
CA ALA A 63 23.95 -1.42 -9.33
C ALA A 63 23.37 -0.02 -9.60
N LYS A 64 22.06 0.03 -9.92
CA LYS A 64 21.34 1.27 -10.23
C LYS A 64 20.03 1.32 -9.48
N VAL A 65 19.64 2.48 -8.96
CA VAL A 65 18.32 2.67 -8.37
C VAL A 65 17.29 2.76 -9.50
N LEU A 66 16.20 1.98 -9.47
CA LEU A 66 15.14 2.08 -10.47
C LEU A 66 13.92 2.85 -9.97
N TRP A 67 13.66 2.79 -8.67
CA TRP A 67 12.53 3.46 -8.04
C TRP A 67 12.77 3.64 -6.54
N LEU A 68 12.23 4.71 -5.94
CA LEU A 68 12.24 5.00 -4.51
C LEU A 68 10.89 5.44 -3.99
N ASN A 69 10.58 4.98 -2.77
CA ASN A 69 9.44 5.44 -2.00
C ASN A 69 9.84 6.61 -1.10
N TYR A 70 9.75 7.83 -1.64
CA TYR A 70 10.06 9.03 -0.89
C TYR A 70 9.18 9.20 0.37
N ASP A 71 7.97 8.69 0.35
CA ASP A 71 7.09 8.75 1.52
C ASP A 71 7.59 7.90 2.66
N LEU A 72 7.96 6.64 2.39
CA LEU A 72 8.58 5.79 3.41
C LEU A 72 9.90 6.33 3.93
N LEU A 73 10.73 6.92 3.04
CA LEU A 73 11.99 7.53 3.47
C LEU A 73 11.72 8.68 4.45
N ARG A 74 10.74 9.54 4.16
CA ARG A 74 10.32 10.63 5.03
C ARG A 74 9.72 10.12 6.35
N GLU A 75 8.83 9.12 6.28
CA GLU A 75 8.26 8.45 7.46
C GLU A 75 9.36 7.82 8.35
N ALA A 76 10.47 7.39 7.75
CA ALA A 76 11.62 6.84 8.46
C ALA A 76 12.61 7.91 8.97
N GLY A 77 12.32 9.20 8.76
CA GLY A 77 13.15 10.34 9.18
C GLY A 77 14.38 10.59 8.30
N ILE A 78 14.35 10.14 7.05
CA ILE A 78 15.40 10.38 6.05
C ILE A 78 15.10 11.68 5.31
N ASP A 79 16.07 12.58 5.23
CA ASP A 79 15.98 13.79 4.43
C ASP A 79 16.06 13.48 2.94
N ILE A 80 15.21 14.15 2.16
CA ILE A 80 15.13 13.97 0.71
C ILE A 80 15.69 15.23 0.03
N PRO A 81 16.68 15.10 -0.88
CA PRO A 81 17.19 16.24 -1.64
C PRO A 81 16.07 16.96 -2.41
N ALA A 82 16.23 18.26 -2.61
CA ALA A 82 15.19 19.08 -3.25
C ALA A 82 14.91 18.71 -4.70
N GLU A 83 15.91 18.15 -5.36
CA GLU A 83 15.89 17.70 -6.74
C GLU A 83 15.51 16.20 -6.86
N GLY A 84 15.22 15.53 -5.74
CA GLY A 84 14.92 14.10 -5.69
C GLY A 84 16.18 13.25 -5.74
N LEU A 85 16.29 12.36 -6.72
CA LEU A 85 17.43 11.45 -6.84
C LEU A 85 18.61 12.12 -7.55
N VAL A 86 19.53 12.68 -6.77
CA VAL A 86 20.82 13.23 -7.22
C VAL A 86 21.97 12.22 -7.03
N PRO A 87 23.12 12.34 -7.73
CA PRO A 87 24.19 11.34 -7.69
C PRO A 87 24.70 10.98 -6.29
N GLU A 88 24.81 11.96 -5.40
CA GLU A 88 25.25 11.79 -4.02
C GLU A 88 24.25 10.95 -3.23
N PHE A 89 22.96 11.26 -3.37
CA PHE A 89 21.88 10.54 -2.72
C PHE A 89 21.69 9.13 -3.30
N GLU A 90 21.81 8.96 -4.62
CA GLU A 90 21.84 7.64 -5.24
C GLU A 90 23.00 6.80 -4.68
N LYS A 91 24.19 7.40 -4.50
CA LYS A 91 25.33 6.70 -3.90
C LYS A 91 25.07 6.28 -2.46
N GLU A 92 24.42 7.12 -1.65
CA GLU A 92 24.02 6.77 -0.28
C GLU A 92 23.03 5.59 -0.26
N ILE A 93 22.01 5.62 -1.13
CA ILE A 93 21.03 4.55 -1.31
C ILE A 93 21.73 3.23 -1.70
N LEU A 94 22.61 3.27 -2.70
CA LEU A 94 23.35 2.09 -3.15
C LEU A 94 24.33 1.57 -2.08
N ASN A 95 24.94 2.45 -1.28
CA ASN A 95 25.76 2.04 -0.14
C ASN A 95 24.95 1.31 0.93
N ALA A 96 23.72 1.76 1.20
CA ALA A 96 22.85 1.12 2.16
C ALA A 96 22.31 -0.23 1.63
N PHE A 97 21.90 -0.29 0.36
CA PHE A 97 21.00 -1.34 -0.11
C PHE A 97 21.52 -2.21 -1.25
N ALA A 98 22.55 -1.83 -2.01
CA ALA A 98 23.02 -2.60 -3.16
C ALA A 98 23.98 -3.73 -2.76
N TRP A 99 23.44 -4.73 -2.06
CA TRP A 99 24.19 -5.89 -1.56
C TRP A 99 23.62 -7.18 -2.14
N GLY A 100 24.48 -8.12 -2.51
CA GLY A 100 24.07 -9.42 -3.03
C GLY A 100 25.03 -10.54 -2.66
N VAL A 101 24.51 -11.76 -2.57
CA VAL A 101 25.30 -12.98 -2.50
C VAL A 101 25.73 -13.34 -3.94
N PRO A 102 27.04 -13.47 -4.21
CA PRO A 102 27.53 -13.92 -5.50
C PRO A 102 26.93 -15.28 -5.89
N GLY A 103 26.30 -15.33 -7.05
CA GLY A 103 25.83 -16.56 -7.66
C GLY A 103 26.95 -17.27 -8.42
N PRO A 104 26.79 -18.57 -8.75
CA PRO A 104 27.81 -19.36 -9.43
C PRO A 104 28.15 -18.83 -10.83
N ASN A 105 27.21 -18.15 -11.48
CA ASN A 105 27.36 -17.61 -12.84
C ASN A 105 27.61 -16.10 -12.87
N ASP A 106 27.75 -15.45 -11.71
CA ASP A 106 28.03 -14.02 -11.67
C ASP A 106 29.52 -13.76 -11.93
N SER A 107 29.81 -12.76 -12.78
CA SER A 107 31.19 -12.28 -12.94
C SER A 107 31.72 -11.73 -11.60
N PRO A 108 32.99 -11.98 -11.23
CA PRO A 108 33.60 -11.33 -10.07
C PRO A 108 33.52 -9.79 -10.12
N ALA A 109 33.54 -9.20 -11.32
CA ALA A 109 33.42 -7.75 -11.53
C ALA A 109 32.02 -7.19 -11.22
N THR A 110 31.01 -8.05 -11.02
CA THR A 110 29.68 -7.65 -10.54
C THR A 110 29.74 -7.11 -9.11
N TYR A 111 30.72 -7.54 -8.33
CA TYR A 111 30.82 -7.24 -6.91
C TYR A 111 32.13 -6.49 -6.59
N THR A 112 32.09 -5.66 -5.56
CA THR A 112 33.28 -5.07 -4.94
C THR A 112 33.89 -6.04 -3.91
N SER A 113 35.01 -5.66 -3.30
CA SER A 113 35.62 -6.38 -2.17
C SER A 113 34.90 -6.15 -0.83
N LYS A 114 33.98 -5.19 -0.73
CA LYS A 114 33.28 -4.89 0.52
C LYS A 114 32.27 -5.99 0.86
N GLU A 115 32.29 -6.42 2.11
CA GLU A 115 31.38 -7.42 2.64
C GLU A 115 30.49 -6.85 3.75
N LYS A 116 29.26 -7.35 3.84
CA LYS A 116 28.32 -7.05 4.92
C LYS A 116 27.57 -8.33 5.30
N THR A 117 27.31 -8.50 6.59
CA THR A 117 26.50 -9.62 7.09
C THR A 117 25.03 -9.22 7.13
N PHE A 118 24.21 -10.02 6.46
CA PHE A 118 22.76 -10.01 6.53
C PHE A 118 22.25 -11.27 7.24
N TYR A 119 20.95 -11.34 7.49
CA TYR A 119 20.35 -12.41 8.27
C TYR A 119 19.10 -12.92 7.55
N ALA A 120 19.16 -14.15 7.01
CA ALA A 120 18.00 -14.81 6.45
C ALA A 120 17.13 -15.37 7.59
N ASP A 121 15.88 -14.94 7.64
CA ASP A 121 14.86 -15.39 8.61
C ASP A 121 14.37 -16.80 8.28
N ARG A 122 14.39 -17.66 9.31
CA ARG A 122 13.80 -18.99 9.28
C ARG A 122 12.32 -18.87 9.59
N TYR A 123 11.48 -19.52 8.78
CA TYR A 123 10.04 -19.67 9.00
C TYR A 123 9.55 -20.97 8.34
N GLY A 124 8.36 -21.40 8.77
CA GLY A 124 7.71 -22.62 8.33
C GLY A 124 6.41 -22.34 7.57
N GLY A 125 5.43 -23.23 7.75
CA GLY A 125 4.10 -23.08 7.17
C GLY A 125 3.95 -23.78 5.81
N ARG A 126 2.71 -23.84 5.33
CA ARG A 126 2.40 -24.43 4.03
C ARG A 126 2.79 -23.45 2.92
N GLY A 127 3.22 -23.98 1.77
CA GLY A 127 3.53 -23.17 0.58
C GLY A 127 4.99 -22.74 0.44
N ILE A 128 5.84 -22.98 1.44
CA ILE A 128 7.28 -22.65 1.35
C ILE A 128 8.14 -23.71 0.64
N GLY A 129 7.51 -24.77 0.12
CA GLY A 129 8.20 -25.89 -0.53
C GLY A 129 9.10 -26.66 0.46
N TYR A 130 10.33 -26.97 0.03
CA TYR A 130 11.35 -27.65 0.81
C TYR A 130 12.22 -26.71 1.64
N ASN A 131 11.99 -25.39 1.55
CA ASN A 131 12.81 -24.37 2.20
C ASN A 131 12.60 -24.32 3.72
N PHE A 132 13.53 -23.66 4.41
CA PHE A 132 13.47 -23.40 5.86
C PHE A 132 13.22 -21.93 6.20
N GLY A 133 12.65 -21.15 5.28
CA GLY A 133 12.39 -19.73 5.42
C GLY A 133 12.80 -18.96 4.16
N SER A 134 13.40 -17.77 4.35
CA SER A 134 13.81 -16.90 3.25
C SER A 134 14.95 -17.48 2.42
N GLY A 135 14.62 -18.28 1.39
CA GLY A 135 15.59 -18.84 0.44
C GLY A 135 16.27 -17.79 -0.47
N ARG A 136 15.65 -16.61 -0.60
CA ARG A 136 16.10 -15.51 -1.48
C ARG A 136 16.02 -14.13 -0.86
N ALA A 137 15.91 -14.04 0.46
CA ALA A 137 15.83 -12.77 1.16
C ALA A 137 16.66 -12.77 2.45
N ALA A 138 17.15 -11.60 2.84
CA ALA A 138 17.85 -11.44 4.11
C ALA A 138 17.69 -10.01 4.64
N SER A 139 17.65 -9.89 5.96
CA SER A 139 17.34 -8.65 6.67
C SER A 139 18.58 -8.05 7.34
N ALA A 140 18.56 -6.74 7.52
CA ALA A 140 19.53 -5.96 8.30
C ALA A 140 18.87 -4.66 8.76
N GLY A 141 19.12 -4.23 10.00
CA GLY A 141 18.45 -3.05 10.57
C GLY A 141 16.92 -3.15 10.50
N LYS A 142 16.28 -2.22 9.80
CA LYS A 142 14.81 -2.12 9.66
C LYS A 142 14.27 -2.74 8.37
N ILE A 143 15.13 -3.26 7.50
CA ILE A 143 14.76 -3.68 6.13
C ILE A 143 15.06 -5.13 5.84
N GLN A 144 14.39 -5.67 4.83
CA GLN A 144 14.68 -6.93 4.17
C GLN A 144 14.99 -6.69 2.69
N ILE A 145 16.05 -7.34 2.19
CA ILE A 145 16.39 -7.37 0.75
C ILE A 145 15.91 -8.69 0.17
N LYS A 146 14.88 -8.64 -0.69
CA LYS A 146 14.42 -9.79 -1.49
C LYS A 146 15.12 -9.79 -2.85
N GLY A 147 15.58 -10.96 -3.29
CA GLY A 147 16.45 -11.12 -4.47
C GLY A 147 17.95 -11.02 -4.16
N ILE A 148 18.33 -10.99 -2.88
CA ILE A 148 19.73 -10.83 -2.43
C ILE A 148 20.65 -11.93 -2.98
N GLY A 149 20.13 -13.12 -3.26
CA GLY A 149 20.87 -14.30 -3.70
C GLY A 149 20.48 -15.53 -2.88
N VAL A 150 21.10 -16.67 -3.20
CA VAL A 150 20.81 -17.95 -2.55
C VAL A 150 21.24 -17.89 -1.08
N THR A 151 20.30 -18.15 -0.17
CA THR A 151 20.60 -18.24 1.26
C THR A 151 20.77 -19.70 1.69
N PRO A 152 21.35 -19.96 2.88
CA PRO A 152 21.41 -21.32 3.45
C PRO A 152 20.04 -21.95 3.77
N LEU A 153 18.94 -21.22 3.55
CA LEU A 153 17.58 -21.69 3.83
C LEU A 153 16.90 -22.36 2.63
N VAL A 154 17.55 -22.39 1.46
CA VAL A 154 17.08 -23.18 0.31
C VAL A 154 17.21 -24.67 0.63
N GLY A 155 16.09 -25.39 0.56
CA GLY A 155 16.04 -26.82 0.88
C GLY A 155 16.54 -27.72 -0.25
N HIS A 156 16.95 -28.95 0.10
CA HIS A 156 17.26 -29.98 -0.89
C HIS A 156 15.98 -30.38 -1.64
N GLY A 157 16.06 -30.45 -2.97
CA GLY A 157 14.91 -30.80 -3.83
C GLY A 157 14.04 -29.61 -4.23
N GLN A 158 14.38 -28.38 -3.81
CA GLN A 158 13.69 -27.20 -4.29
C GLN A 158 13.90 -27.02 -5.80
N GLY A 159 12.81 -26.80 -6.54
CA GLY A 159 12.85 -26.52 -7.97
C GLY A 159 13.62 -25.22 -8.28
N TYR A 160 14.21 -25.14 -9.47
CA TYR A 160 15.09 -24.03 -9.85
C TYR A 160 14.43 -22.66 -9.65
N ASP A 161 13.18 -22.51 -10.07
CA ASP A 161 12.30 -21.33 -9.97
C ASP A 161 12.17 -20.75 -8.55
N HIS A 162 12.52 -21.55 -7.55
CA HIS A 162 12.44 -21.20 -6.13
C HIS A 162 13.77 -21.39 -5.38
N ALA A 163 14.83 -21.79 -6.10
CA ALA A 163 16.15 -22.09 -5.54
C ALA A 163 17.25 -21.15 -6.05
N HIS A 164 17.02 -20.42 -7.16
CA HIS A 164 18.04 -19.57 -7.79
C HIS A 164 18.38 -18.30 -6.98
N GLY A 165 17.60 -17.96 -5.94
CA GLY A 165 17.95 -16.88 -5.00
C GLY A 165 17.69 -15.46 -5.51
N ARG A 166 17.09 -15.29 -6.70
CA ARG A 166 16.85 -13.97 -7.31
C ARG A 166 15.36 -13.60 -7.29
N ALA A 167 15.09 -12.31 -7.43
CA ALA A 167 13.78 -11.76 -7.73
C ALA A 167 13.87 -11.06 -9.09
N SER A 168 12.79 -11.06 -9.86
CA SER A 168 12.78 -10.44 -11.17
C SER A 168 12.38 -8.97 -11.11
N LEU A 169 12.75 -8.22 -12.15
CA LEU A 169 12.31 -6.83 -12.30
C LEU A 169 10.78 -6.75 -12.45
N GLU A 170 10.14 -7.72 -13.12
CA GLU A 170 8.67 -7.85 -13.20
C GLU A 170 8.04 -8.08 -11.82
N GLU A 171 8.63 -8.94 -10.98
CA GLU A 171 8.18 -9.12 -9.59
C GLU A 171 8.30 -7.81 -8.79
N SER A 172 9.38 -7.05 -8.98
CA SER A 172 9.60 -5.81 -8.21
C SER A 172 8.62 -4.69 -8.55
N ILE A 173 8.24 -4.52 -9.83
CA ILE A 173 7.27 -3.49 -10.25
C ILE A 173 5.91 -3.77 -9.59
N ARG A 174 5.47 -5.02 -9.63
CA ARG A 174 4.21 -5.45 -9.03
C ARG A 174 4.23 -5.38 -7.51
N GLU A 175 5.35 -5.71 -6.87
CA GLU A 175 5.50 -5.59 -5.41
C GLU A 175 5.34 -4.13 -4.95
N VAL A 176 5.89 -3.18 -5.68
CA VAL A 176 5.71 -1.75 -5.37
C VAL A 176 4.25 -1.33 -5.53
N ILE A 177 3.66 -1.61 -6.71
CA ILE A 177 2.29 -1.18 -7.01
C ILE A 177 1.31 -1.77 -6.00
N TRP A 178 1.37 -3.08 -5.75
CA TRP A 178 0.44 -3.74 -4.83
C TRP A 178 0.70 -3.42 -3.37
N GLY A 179 1.95 -3.17 -2.96
CA GLY A 179 2.28 -2.72 -1.62
C GLY A 179 1.62 -1.38 -1.30
N GLU A 180 1.71 -0.41 -2.21
CA GLU A 180 1.08 0.90 -2.02
C GLU A 180 -0.44 0.85 -2.18
N MET A 181 -0.96 0.09 -3.16
CA MET A 181 -2.41 -0.07 -3.36
C MET A 181 -3.09 -0.77 -2.17
N SER A 182 -2.43 -1.77 -1.60
CA SER A 182 -2.95 -2.51 -0.45
C SER A 182 -2.74 -1.78 0.88
N ASN A 183 -1.90 -0.73 0.90
CA ASN A 183 -1.76 0.14 2.07
C ASN A 183 -3.04 0.93 2.40
N ASP A 184 -3.98 1.02 1.46
CA ASP A 184 -5.33 1.58 1.64
C ASP A 184 -6.34 0.60 2.26
N LEU A 185 -5.93 -0.64 2.52
CA LEU A 185 -6.75 -1.60 3.27
C LEU A 185 -6.65 -1.30 4.78
N PRO A 186 -7.63 -1.74 5.60
CA PRO A 186 -7.73 -1.34 7.00
C PRO A 186 -6.47 -1.55 7.84
N HIS A 187 -5.68 -2.59 7.53
CA HIS A 187 -4.44 -2.91 8.24
C HIS A 187 -3.19 -2.76 7.36
N GLY A 188 -3.36 -2.25 6.13
CA GLY A 188 -2.29 -1.91 5.22
C GLY A 188 -1.56 -3.13 4.62
N ALA A 189 -0.33 -2.91 4.19
CA ALA A 189 0.51 -3.89 3.52
C ALA A 189 1.99 -3.66 3.84
N ASN A 190 2.83 -4.67 3.55
CA ASN A 190 4.28 -4.49 3.56
C ASN A 190 4.69 -3.63 2.37
N ARG A 191 5.42 -2.55 2.61
CA ARG A 191 5.75 -1.57 1.58
C ARG A 191 7.21 -1.68 1.12
N VAL A 192 7.42 -1.34 -0.15
CA VAL A 192 8.75 -1.31 -0.78
C VAL A 192 9.35 0.09 -0.65
N ILE A 193 10.59 0.17 -0.17
CA ILE A 193 11.39 1.39 -0.02
C ILE A 193 12.14 1.71 -1.32
N ALA A 194 12.72 0.70 -1.96
CA ALA A 194 13.51 0.87 -3.17
C ALA A 194 13.49 -0.37 -4.06
N VAL A 195 13.57 -0.14 -5.37
CA VAL A 195 13.90 -1.16 -6.37
C VAL A 195 15.28 -0.85 -6.93
N ILE A 196 16.18 -1.82 -6.88
CA ILE A 196 17.55 -1.69 -7.38
C ILE A 196 17.80 -2.73 -8.46
N ASP A 197 18.32 -2.30 -9.60
CA ASP A 197 18.85 -3.17 -10.64
C ASP A 197 20.29 -3.58 -10.28
N PRO A 198 20.54 -4.87 -9.99
CA PRO A 198 21.87 -5.36 -9.63
C PRO A 198 22.79 -5.55 -10.84
N GLY A 199 22.30 -5.41 -12.07
CA GLY A 199 23.08 -5.68 -13.27
C GLY A 199 23.16 -7.17 -13.68
N THR A 200 22.47 -8.06 -12.97
CA THR A 200 22.55 -9.52 -13.15
C THR A 200 21.29 -10.10 -13.80
N TYR A 201 21.38 -11.35 -14.23
CA TYR A 201 20.27 -12.08 -14.87
C TYR A 201 20.10 -13.45 -14.22
N THR A 202 18.85 -13.89 -14.12
CA THR A 202 18.56 -15.31 -13.96
C THR A 202 18.56 -15.94 -15.35
N VAL A 203 19.30 -17.03 -15.50
CA VAL A 203 19.34 -17.82 -16.74
C VAL A 203 18.48 -19.05 -16.52
N TRP A 204 17.44 -19.20 -17.32
CA TRP A 204 16.52 -20.32 -17.28
C TRP A 204 17.08 -21.53 -18.03
N LYS A 205 16.49 -22.71 -17.80
CA LYS A 205 16.96 -23.97 -18.40
C LYS A 205 16.89 -23.99 -19.93
N ASP A 206 15.94 -23.25 -20.50
CA ASP A 206 15.76 -23.05 -21.93
C ASP A 206 16.71 -21.99 -22.53
N GLY A 207 17.60 -21.40 -21.71
CA GLY A 207 18.50 -20.32 -22.10
C GLY A 207 17.86 -18.93 -22.03
N GLY A 208 16.57 -18.83 -21.68
CA GLY A 208 15.89 -17.57 -21.43
C GLY A 208 16.59 -16.77 -20.35
N ARG A 209 16.57 -15.44 -20.47
CA ARG A 209 17.21 -14.54 -19.51
C ARG A 209 16.19 -13.58 -18.95
N GLU A 210 16.09 -13.55 -17.63
CA GLU A 210 15.23 -12.62 -16.90
C GLU A 210 16.10 -11.62 -16.12
N ARG A 211 15.77 -10.33 -16.21
CA ARG A 211 16.50 -9.28 -15.49
C ARG A 211 16.17 -9.37 -14.00
N ASN A 212 17.20 -9.47 -13.16
CA ASN A 212 17.02 -9.51 -11.72
C ASN A 212 16.75 -8.12 -11.13
N ALA A 213 16.20 -8.09 -9.93
CA ALA A 213 16.06 -6.91 -9.08
C ALA A 213 16.38 -7.25 -7.62
N LEU A 214 16.79 -6.22 -6.86
CA LEU A 214 16.72 -6.22 -5.41
C LEU A 214 15.49 -5.40 -5.00
N ILE A 215 14.63 -6.01 -4.19
CA ILE A 215 13.43 -5.37 -3.64
C ILE A 215 13.72 -5.08 -2.17
N ILE A 216 13.86 -3.80 -1.85
CA ILE A 216 14.16 -3.32 -0.50
C ILE A 216 12.84 -3.00 0.17
N ARG A 217 12.44 -3.76 1.18
CA ARG A 217 11.13 -3.63 1.83
C ARG A 217 11.24 -3.61 3.35
N GLU A 218 10.15 -3.22 4.02
CA GLU A 218 10.03 -3.34 5.48
C GLU A 218 10.32 -4.80 5.92
N ASP A 219 11.09 -5.00 7.00
CA ASP A 219 11.38 -6.34 7.53
C ASP A 219 10.10 -6.98 8.12
N PRO A 220 9.55 -8.05 7.51
CA PRO A 220 8.21 -8.54 7.84
C PRO A 220 8.19 -9.55 8.99
N ILE A 221 7.14 -9.53 9.81
CA ILE A 221 6.87 -10.55 10.84
C ILE A 221 5.60 -11.35 10.53
N ARG A 222 5.78 -12.62 10.18
CA ARG A 222 4.72 -13.53 9.70
C ARG A 222 4.31 -14.58 10.73
N PRO A 223 3.06 -15.10 10.70
CA PRO A 223 2.67 -16.29 11.46
C PRO A 223 3.61 -17.49 11.21
N ALA A 224 4.12 -17.63 9.98
CA ALA A 224 5.09 -18.66 9.61
C ALA A 224 6.36 -18.70 10.48
N HIS A 225 6.81 -17.60 11.08
CA HIS A 225 7.99 -17.60 11.97
C HIS A 225 7.79 -18.44 13.23
N TYR A 226 6.53 -18.67 13.59
CA TYR A 226 6.10 -19.46 14.73
C TYR A 226 5.63 -20.85 14.31
N MET A 227 6.01 -21.28 13.10
CA MET A 227 5.67 -22.58 12.52
C MET A 227 6.92 -23.35 12.11
N ARG A 228 6.78 -24.68 12.10
CA ARG A 228 7.78 -25.59 11.53
C ARG A 228 7.70 -25.62 10.01
N ALA A 229 8.80 -25.92 9.34
CA ALA A 229 8.86 -26.18 7.90
C ALA A 229 8.41 -27.63 7.64
N PRO A 230 7.16 -27.89 7.19
CA PRO A 230 6.59 -29.24 7.18
C PRO A 230 7.33 -30.18 6.21
N ASN A 231 7.76 -29.65 5.06
CA ASN A 231 8.48 -30.39 4.03
C ASN A 231 9.97 -30.00 3.98
N GLY A 232 10.47 -29.30 5.00
CA GLY A 232 11.85 -28.81 5.03
C GLY A 232 12.84 -29.97 4.86
N SER A 233 13.71 -29.89 3.85
CA SER A 233 14.69 -30.94 3.56
C SER A 233 16.11 -30.39 3.61
N GLY A 234 16.92 -30.91 4.54
CA GLY A 234 18.29 -30.44 4.77
C GLY A 234 18.72 -30.53 6.23
N THR A 235 19.91 -30.00 6.52
CA THR A 235 20.53 -30.10 7.86
C THR A 235 19.77 -29.32 8.94
N LEU A 236 19.00 -28.30 8.54
CA LEU A 236 18.26 -27.43 9.45
C LEU A 236 17.00 -28.06 10.07
N ILE A 237 16.51 -29.20 9.53
CA ILE A 237 15.33 -29.89 10.07
C ILE A 237 15.49 -30.28 11.54
N ARG A 238 16.73 -30.64 11.93
CA ARG A 238 17.05 -31.10 13.30
C ARG A 238 16.84 -30.02 14.36
N SER A 239 17.05 -28.76 13.99
CA SER A 239 16.88 -27.61 14.89
C SER A 239 15.56 -26.87 14.69
N ASP A 240 14.68 -27.39 13.82
CA ASP A 240 13.48 -26.67 13.40
C ASP A 240 12.48 -26.50 14.54
N ARG A 241 12.21 -27.59 15.27
CA ARG A 241 11.32 -27.59 16.45
C ARG A 241 11.82 -26.65 17.55
N SER A 242 13.11 -26.72 17.89
CA SER A 242 13.68 -25.89 18.95
C SER A 242 13.67 -24.41 18.57
N ARG A 243 13.97 -24.10 17.30
CA ARG A 243 13.85 -22.75 16.75
C ARG A 243 12.41 -22.23 16.83
N THR A 244 11.43 -23.03 16.42
CA THR A 244 10.02 -22.64 16.47
C THR A 244 9.57 -22.38 17.90
N ALA A 245 9.95 -23.24 18.86
CA ALA A 245 9.67 -23.05 20.28
C ALA A 245 10.36 -21.80 20.88
N ALA A 246 11.58 -21.49 20.45
CA ALA A 246 12.29 -20.28 20.88
C ALA A 246 11.58 -19.01 20.40
N SER A 247 11.21 -18.95 19.12
CA SER A 247 10.46 -17.82 18.57
C SER A 247 9.04 -17.72 19.14
N ALA A 248 8.34 -18.83 19.38
CA ALA A 248 6.99 -18.83 19.95
C ALA A 248 6.90 -18.05 21.26
N LYS A 249 7.94 -18.06 22.10
CA LYS A 249 7.99 -17.28 23.35
C LYS A 249 7.94 -15.76 23.15
N LEU A 250 8.31 -15.28 21.96
CA LEU A 250 8.38 -13.86 21.60
C LEU A 250 7.11 -13.36 20.89
N ILE A 251 6.16 -14.24 20.54
CA ILE A 251 4.95 -13.87 19.79
C ILE A 251 4.16 -12.74 20.48
N ILE A 252 4.16 -12.74 21.80
CA ILE A 252 3.42 -11.78 22.61
C ILE A 252 3.91 -10.33 22.46
N ASN A 253 5.15 -10.15 22.01
CA ASN A 253 5.74 -8.84 21.79
C ASN A 253 5.25 -8.20 20.48
N VAL A 254 4.64 -8.98 19.59
CA VAL A 254 4.28 -8.55 18.23
C VAL A 254 2.85 -8.83 17.83
N LEU A 255 2.09 -9.59 18.63
CA LEU A 255 0.64 -9.68 18.43
C LEU A 255 0.02 -8.28 18.50
N PRO A 256 -0.98 -8.00 17.65
CA PRO A 256 -1.68 -6.73 17.71
C PRO A 256 -2.52 -6.72 18.99
N VAL A 257 -2.09 -5.99 20.02
CA VAL A 257 -2.82 -5.91 21.29
C VAL A 257 -3.42 -4.50 21.42
N PRO A 258 -4.70 -4.37 21.82
CA PRO A 258 -5.30 -3.06 22.09
C PRO A 258 -4.45 -2.26 23.11
N PRO A 259 -4.22 -0.95 22.89
CA PRO A 259 -3.31 -0.15 23.73
C PRO A 259 -3.61 -0.20 25.23
N GLU A 260 -4.89 -0.29 25.59
CA GLU A 260 -5.38 -0.40 26.97
C GLU A 260 -4.95 -1.69 27.68
N LEU A 261 -4.53 -2.72 26.93
CA LEU A 261 -4.03 -4.00 27.44
C LEU A 261 -2.50 -4.11 27.38
N SER A 262 -1.79 -3.03 27.03
CA SER A 262 -0.32 -2.99 26.99
C SER A 262 0.36 -3.33 28.33
N GLY A 263 -0.30 -3.07 29.46
CA GLY A 263 0.16 -3.43 30.81
C GLY A 263 -0.34 -4.77 31.35
N ALA A 264 -1.13 -5.52 30.58
CA ALA A 264 -1.78 -6.75 31.04
C ALA A 264 -0.80 -7.94 31.16
N SER A 265 -1.24 -9.02 31.82
CA SER A 265 -0.48 -10.28 31.92
C SER A 265 -0.24 -10.91 30.55
N ALA A 266 0.70 -11.85 30.50
CA ALA A 266 1.07 -12.49 29.24
C ALA A 266 -0.11 -13.27 28.61
N GLU A 267 -0.86 -13.98 29.45
CA GLU A 267 -2.05 -14.74 29.05
C GLU A 267 -3.11 -13.81 28.44
N LYS A 268 -3.39 -12.68 29.10
CA LYS A 268 -4.39 -11.72 28.63
C LYS A 268 -3.99 -11.08 27.31
N LYS A 269 -2.72 -10.71 27.15
CA LYS A 269 -2.18 -10.18 25.89
C LYS A 269 -2.22 -11.21 24.76
N LEU A 270 -1.90 -12.46 25.05
CA LEU A 270 -1.98 -13.55 24.07
C LEU A 270 -3.42 -13.74 23.56
N VAL A 271 -4.40 -13.82 24.48
CA VAL A 271 -5.82 -13.95 24.13
C VAL A 271 -6.31 -12.75 23.32
N ALA A 272 -6.09 -11.54 23.83
CA ALA A 272 -6.50 -10.32 23.16
C ALA A 272 -5.83 -10.17 21.79
N GLY A 273 -4.54 -10.50 21.71
CA GLY A 273 -3.75 -10.44 20.49
C GLY A 273 -4.20 -11.40 19.40
N LEU A 274 -4.60 -12.62 19.77
CA LEU A 274 -5.15 -13.59 18.82
C LEU A 274 -6.56 -13.23 18.36
N HIS A 275 -7.39 -12.65 19.23
CA HIS A 275 -8.68 -12.10 18.84
C HIS A 275 -8.53 -10.93 17.86
N GLU A 276 -7.69 -9.96 18.19
CA GLU A 276 -7.41 -8.82 17.32
C GLU A 276 -6.80 -9.27 15.99
N TYR A 277 -5.84 -10.21 15.99
CA TYR A 277 -5.31 -10.77 14.74
C TYR A 277 -6.42 -11.38 13.86
N SER A 278 -7.31 -12.17 14.47
CA SER A 278 -8.45 -12.77 13.77
C SER A 278 -9.38 -11.71 13.16
N ASP A 279 -9.67 -10.65 13.91
CA ASP A 279 -10.53 -9.55 13.45
C ASP A 279 -9.86 -8.80 12.29
N ARG A 280 -8.57 -8.50 12.41
CA ARG A 280 -7.82 -7.82 11.37
C ARG A 280 -7.76 -8.62 10.06
N VAL A 281 -7.54 -9.93 10.16
CA VAL A 281 -7.54 -10.79 8.97
C VAL A 281 -8.92 -10.80 8.31
N ALA A 282 -10.00 -10.81 9.09
CA ALA A 282 -11.37 -10.70 8.56
C ALA A 282 -11.63 -9.36 7.86
N GLU A 283 -11.32 -8.25 8.53
CA GLU A 283 -11.52 -6.89 8.01
C GLU A 283 -10.70 -6.62 6.75
N GLN A 284 -9.45 -7.09 6.72
CA GLN A 284 -8.56 -6.96 5.58
C GLN A 284 -9.12 -7.65 4.34
N TYR A 285 -9.54 -8.91 4.47
CA TYR A 285 -10.06 -9.70 3.34
C TYR A 285 -11.43 -9.25 2.88
N ALA A 286 -12.33 -8.88 3.80
CA ALA A 286 -13.61 -8.28 3.48
C ALA A 286 -13.42 -7.01 2.63
N SER A 287 -12.51 -6.14 3.09
CA SER A 287 -12.19 -4.88 2.41
C SER A 287 -11.54 -5.09 1.05
N ALA A 288 -10.61 -6.03 0.93
CA ALA A 288 -9.99 -6.37 -0.35
C ALA A 288 -11.03 -6.87 -1.35
N PHE A 289 -11.91 -7.80 -0.94
CA PHE A 289 -12.95 -8.35 -1.80
C PHE A 289 -13.94 -7.29 -2.30
N VAL A 290 -14.46 -6.43 -1.43
CA VAL A 290 -15.41 -5.37 -1.85
C VAL A 290 -14.72 -4.33 -2.76
N LYS A 291 -13.43 -4.07 -2.53
CA LYS A 291 -12.59 -3.25 -3.44
C LYS A 291 -12.16 -3.98 -4.71
N ARG A 292 -12.62 -5.22 -4.93
CA ARG A 292 -12.33 -6.05 -6.10
C ARG A 292 -10.84 -6.34 -6.27
N VAL A 293 -10.15 -6.50 -5.14
CA VAL A 293 -8.73 -6.86 -5.04
C VAL A 293 -8.62 -8.27 -4.45
N TYR A 294 -7.79 -9.10 -5.05
CA TYR A 294 -7.58 -10.49 -4.64
C TYR A 294 -6.09 -10.82 -4.52
N HIS A 295 -5.69 -11.41 -3.39
CA HIS A 295 -4.28 -11.69 -3.09
C HIS A 295 -3.68 -12.81 -3.98
N GLY A 296 -4.48 -13.82 -4.30
CA GLY A 296 -4.06 -14.96 -5.13
C GLY A 296 -3.35 -16.09 -4.38
N THR A 297 -2.84 -15.85 -3.16
CA THR A 297 -2.22 -16.88 -2.29
C THR A 297 -2.32 -16.50 -0.82
N ALA A 298 -3.21 -17.14 -0.06
CA ALA A 298 -3.47 -16.84 1.35
C ALA A 298 -2.70 -17.80 2.28
N SER A 299 -1.39 -17.60 2.46
CA SER A 299 -0.57 -18.47 3.31
C SER A 299 0.00 -17.76 4.54
N GLN A 300 0.44 -18.54 5.53
CA GLN A 300 1.08 -18.00 6.75
C GLN A 300 2.41 -17.29 6.46
N SER A 301 2.97 -17.45 5.26
CA SER A 301 4.18 -16.77 4.81
C SER A 301 3.91 -15.47 4.06
N ASN A 302 2.69 -15.25 3.59
CA ASN A 302 2.32 -14.11 2.73
C ASN A 302 1.48 -13.07 3.50
N PHE A 303 1.45 -13.18 4.83
CA PHE A 303 0.71 -12.32 5.74
C PHE A 303 1.55 -11.99 6.95
N GLU A 304 1.43 -10.76 7.45
CA GLU A 304 2.03 -10.40 8.72
C GLU A 304 1.10 -10.70 9.91
N VAL A 305 1.69 -10.90 11.09
CA VAL A 305 0.97 -11.02 12.37
C VAL A 305 0.16 -9.76 12.69
N THR A 306 0.47 -8.64 12.03
CA THR A 306 -0.27 -7.37 12.17
C THR A 306 -1.55 -7.30 11.34
N GLY A 307 -1.79 -8.26 10.43
CA GLY A 307 -2.88 -8.26 9.46
C GLY A 307 -2.52 -7.71 8.07
N LYS A 308 -1.30 -7.17 7.90
CA LYS A 308 -0.81 -6.66 6.60
C LYS A 308 -0.69 -7.77 5.56
N PHE A 309 -1.06 -7.46 4.32
CA PHE A 309 -0.72 -8.29 3.15
C PHE A 309 0.78 -8.21 2.83
N LEU A 310 1.33 -9.28 2.23
CA LEU A 310 2.75 -9.39 1.87
C LEU A 310 2.94 -10.37 0.70
N ASP A 311 4.01 -10.19 -0.09
CA ASP A 311 4.38 -11.07 -1.21
C ASP A 311 3.32 -11.05 -2.33
N PHE A 312 3.28 -9.94 -3.07
CA PHE A 312 2.19 -9.63 -4.01
C PHE A 312 2.29 -10.30 -5.38
N GLY A 313 3.10 -11.36 -5.49
CA GLY A 313 3.43 -12.02 -6.75
C GLY A 313 2.22 -12.62 -7.48
N THR A 314 1.09 -12.87 -6.79
CA THR A 314 -0.16 -13.40 -7.35
C THR A 314 -1.35 -12.43 -7.28
N MET A 315 -1.13 -11.18 -6.88
CA MET A 315 -2.25 -10.24 -6.72
C MET A 315 -2.86 -9.83 -8.06
N THR A 316 -4.16 -9.52 -8.04
CA THR A 316 -4.89 -8.94 -9.16
C THR A 316 -6.09 -8.13 -8.66
N ALA A 317 -6.50 -7.11 -9.42
CA ALA A 317 -7.86 -6.62 -9.37
C ALA A 317 -8.78 -7.52 -10.22
N GLN A 318 -10.10 -7.32 -10.13
CA GLN A 318 -11.08 -8.06 -10.94
C GLN A 318 -12.25 -7.20 -11.41
N PRO A 319 -12.88 -7.55 -12.55
CA PRO A 319 -14.17 -6.99 -12.92
C PRO A 319 -15.28 -7.66 -12.10
N GLY A 320 -16.21 -6.86 -11.57
CA GLY A 320 -17.29 -7.35 -10.72
C GLY A 320 -16.81 -8.10 -9.47
N TYR A 321 -17.57 -9.11 -9.03
CA TYR A 321 -17.35 -9.84 -7.77
C TYR A 321 -17.28 -11.35 -7.95
N GLY A 322 -16.69 -11.82 -9.04
CA GLY A 322 -16.59 -13.25 -9.33
C GLY A 322 -15.64 -14.01 -8.40
N GLN A 323 -15.62 -15.32 -8.58
CA GLN A 323 -14.76 -16.24 -7.84
C GLN A 323 -13.45 -16.50 -8.61
N ILE A 324 -12.71 -15.45 -8.93
CA ILE A 324 -11.44 -15.62 -9.66
C ILE A 324 -10.40 -16.33 -8.79
N ARG A 325 -9.50 -17.07 -9.43
CA ARG A 325 -8.31 -17.67 -8.81
C ARG A 325 -7.11 -17.54 -9.73
N ILE A 326 -5.90 -17.53 -9.16
CA ILE A 326 -4.66 -17.50 -9.94
C ILE A 326 -4.03 -18.89 -10.01
N LEU A 327 -4.17 -19.67 -8.94
CA LEU A 327 -3.69 -21.04 -8.86
C LEU A 327 -4.87 -22.01 -8.76
N ASN A 328 -4.73 -23.21 -9.31
CA ASN A 328 -5.77 -24.22 -9.20
C ASN A 328 -5.92 -24.76 -7.77
N SER A 329 -4.90 -24.59 -6.93
CA SER A 329 -4.84 -25.04 -5.55
C SER A 329 -5.38 -24.05 -4.52
N VAL A 330 -5.83 -22.86 -4.95
CA VAL A 330 -6.40 -21.82 -4.06
C VAL A 330 -7.89 -21.65 -4.32
N GLU A 331 -8.60 -21.19 -3.30
CA GLU A 331 -10.02 -20.85 -3.37
C GLU A 331 -10.26 -19.59 -4.21
N GLY A 332 -11.46 -19.47 -4.78
CA GLY A 332 -11.86 -18.27 -5.50
C GLY A 332 -11.97 -17.06 -4.59
N ALA A 333 -11.83 -15.87 -5.17
CA ALA A 333 -12.03 -14.60 -4.46
C ALA A 333 -13.37 -14.57 -3.68
N GLY A 334 -13.35 -14.02 -2.47
CA GLY A 334 -14.51 -13.92 -1.58
C GLY A 334 -14.81 -15.19 -0.76
N GLN A 335 -14.11 -16.31 -1.00
CA GLN A 335 -14.19 -17.48 -0.13
C GLN A 335 -13.30 -17.32 1.11
N THR A 336 -13.71 -17.91 2.23
CA THR A 336 -13.06 -17.70 3.54
C THR A 336 -12.44 -18.95 4.16
N VAL A 337 -12.69 -20.13 3.60
CA VAL A 337 -12.32 -21.40 4.24
C VAL A 337 -10.80 -21.61 4.21
N GLU A 338 -10.15 -21.34 3.07
CA GLU A 338 -8.68 -21.37 2.96
C GLU A 338 -8.05 -20.40 3.96
N ILE A 339 -8.57 -19.18 4.05
CA ILE A 339 -8.05 -18.13 4.94
C ILE A 339 -8.14 -18.56 6.41
N GLN A 340 -9.29 -19.09 6.82
CA GLN A 340 -9.48 -19.59 8.18
C GLN A 340 -8.54 -20.77 8.49
N ASN A 341 -8.34 -21.68 7.54
CA ASN A 341 -7.47 -22.83 7.74
C ASN A 341 -6.00 -22.41 7.82
N GLU A 342 -5.55 -21.63 6.83
CA GLU A 342 -4.14 -21.24 6.72
C GLU A 342 -3.76 -20.22 7.80
N LEU A 343 -4.50 -19.12 7.95
CA LEU A 343 -4.09 -18.01 8.81
C LEU A 343 -4.51 -18.18 10.27
N ILE A 344 -5.60 -18.91 10.56
CA ILE A 344 -6.09 -19.09 11.95
C ILE A 344 -5.75 -20.48 12.46
N ARG A 345 -6.32 -21.54 11.88
CA ARG A 345 -6.22 -22.90 12.46
C ARG A 345 -4.77 -23.38 12.54
N ASN A 346 -4.03 -23.28 11.44
CA ASN A 346 -2.63 -23.74 11.38
C ASN A 346 -1.71 -22.90 12.29
N PHE A 347 -1.95 -21.59 12.37
CA PHE A 347 -1.18 -20.72 13.25
C PHE A 347 -1.42 -21.05 14.72
N VAL A 348 -2.69 -21.15 15.13
CA VAL A 348 -3.08 -21.47 16.51
C VAL A 348 -2.61 -22.87 16.91
N ALA A 349 -2.72 -23.86 16.02
CA ALA A 349 -2.20 -25.20 16.26
C ALA A 349 -0.68 -25.17 16.52
N SER A 350 0.07 -24.43 15.71
CA SER A 350 1.51 -24.29 15.92
C SER A 350 1.85 -23.60 17.24
N LEU A 351 1.08 -22.59 17.65
CA LEU A 351 1.28 -21.93 18.95
C LEU A 351 1.01 -22.88 20.12
N ARG A 352 -0.03 -23.72 20.06
CA ARG A 352 -0.28 -24.76 21.08
C ARG A 352 0.88 -25.72 21.21
N ASP A 353 1.46 -26.14 20.10
CA ASP A 353 2.57 -27.11 20.09
C ASP A 353 3.88 -26.56 20.68
N HIS A 354 4.07 -25.24 20.70
CA HIS A 354 5.39 -24.63 20.91
C HIS A 354 5.45 -23.56 22.01
N LEU A 355 4.32 -23.01 22.47
CA LEU A 355 4.30 -22.10 23.61
C LEU A 355 4.57 -22.85 24.93
N PRO A 356 5.03 -22.18 26.00
CA PRO A 356 5.12 -22.76 27.34
C PRO A 356 3.74 -23.20 27.86
N GLU A 357 3.68 -24.29 28.65
CA GLU A 357 2.44 -24.90 29.17
C GLU A 357 1.49 -23.88 29.83
N GLY A 358 2.02 -22.96 30.64
CA GLY A 358 1.22 -21.91 31.29
C GLY A 358 0.48 -20.98 30.31
N LEU A 359 1.01 -20.78 29.10
CA LEU A 359 0.39 -19.97 28.06
C LEU A 359 -0.49 -20.80 27.11
N GLN A 360 -0.18 -22.10 26.92
CA GLN A 360 -0.96 -22.97 26.03
C GLN A 360 -2.43 -23.03 26.45
N ASN A 361 -2.70 -23.11 27.74
CA ASN A 361 -4.05 -23.17 28.30
C ASN A 361 -4.86 -21.88 28.08
N ALA A 362 -4.18 -20.75 27.84
CA ALA A 362 -4.85 -19.48 27.55
C ALA A 362 -5.25 -19.34 26.06
N ILE A 363 -4.69 -20.15 25.15
CA ILE A 363 -4.92 -20.00 23.71
C ILE A 363 -6.40 -20.29 23.36
N PRO A 364 -7.15 -19.33 22.80
CA PRO A 364 -8.54 -19.55 22.40
C PRO A 364 -8.67 -20.71 21.39
N SER A 365 -9.76 -21.47 21.44
CA SER A 365 -9.99 -22.58 20.50
C SER A 365 -9.94 -22.09 19.05
N SER A 366 -9.46 -22.94 18.14
CA SER A 366 -9.41 -22.59 16.73
C SER A 366 -10.83 -22.32 16.21
N GLU A 367 -11.81 -23.08 16.69
CA GLU A 367 -13.23 -22.94 16.41
C GLU A 367 -13.75 -21.56 16.84
N SER A 368 -13.41 -21.12 18.07
CA SER A 368 -13.79 -19.80 18.58
C SER A 368 -13.21 -18.67 17.74
N LEU A 369 -11.94 -18.77 17.35
CA LEU A 369 -11.29 -17.77 16.50
C LEU A 369 -11.86 -17.76 15.08
N THR A 370 -12.11 -18.93 14.48
CA THR A 370 -12.74 -18.99 13.14
C THR A 370 -14.19 -18.50 13.16
N ALA A 371 -14.95 -18.76 14.21
CA ALA A 371 -16.30 -18.22 14.37
C ALA A 371 -16.27 -16.70 14.55
N ARG A 372 -15.29 -16.18 15.31
CA ARG A 372 -15.06 -14.74 15.44
C ARG A 372 -14.69 -14.11 14.09
N PHE A 373 -13.73 -14.69 13.37
CA PHE A 373 -13.37 -14.28 12.01
C PHE A 373 -14.60 -14.20 11.12
N GLN A 374 -15.42 -15.26 11.05
CA GLN A 374 -16.56 -15.31 10.14
C GLN A 374 -17.59 -14.23 10.51
N LYS A 375 -17.87 -14.05 11.80
CA LYS A 375 -18.76 -12.99 12.29
C LYS A 375 -18.26 -11.60 11.89
N VAL A 376 -16.97 -11.31 12.07
CA VAL A 376 -16.37 -10.01 11.71
C VAL A 376 -16.35 -9.82 10.20
N TYR A 377 -16.01 -10.87 9.44
CA TYR A 377 -15.99 -10.86 7.99
C TYR A 377 -17.38 -10.53 7.43
N ASP A 378 -18.41 -11.23 7.90
CA ASP A 378 -19.80 -11.02 7.44
C ASP A 378 -20.32 -9.63 7.81
N ALA A 379 -20.06 -9.17 9.04
CA ALA A 379 -20.43 -7.81 9.46
C ALA A 379 -19.73 -6.77 8.57
N ARG A 380 -18.42 -6.91 8.35
CA ARG A 380 -17.65 -5.95 7.56
C ARG A 380 -18.02 -5.96 6.09
N ILE A 381 -18.26 -7.14 5.51
CA ILE A 381 -18.76 -7.31 4.14
C ILE A 381 -20.10 -6.59 3.99
N SER A 382 -21.04 -6.77 4.92
CA SER A 382 -22.35 -6.11 4.87
C SER A 382 -22.24 -4.60 4.94
N GLU A 383 -21.42 -4.07 5.86
CA GLU A 383 -21.12 -2.63 5.91
C GLU A 383 -20.55 -2.13 4.58
N LEU A 384 -19.53 -2.80 4.06
CA LEU A 384 -18.86 -2.36 2.83
C LEU A 384 -19.76 -2.45 1.59
N PHE A 385 -20.67 -3.43 1.51
CA PHE A 385 -21.68 -3.49 0.45
C PHE A 385 -22.70 -2.35 0.57
N LEU A 386 -23.09 -1.95 1.79
CA LEU A 386 -23.91 -0.76 2.00
C LEU A 386 -23.17 0.52 1.62
N GLU A 387 -21.85 0.61 1.86
CA GLU A 387 -21.04 1.75 1.42
C GLU A 387 -21.05 1.95 -0.11
N LEU A 388 -21.38 0.92 -0.90
CA LEU A 388 -21.55 1.05 -2.36
C LEU A 388 -22.74 1.93 -2.76
N THR A 389 -23.70 2.18 -1.87
CA THR A 389 -24.78 3.16 -2.10
C THR A 389 -24.29 4.60 -1.98
N GLY A 390 -23.03 4.80 -1.58
CA GLY A 390 -22.46 6.10 -1.29
C GLY A 390 -22.85 6.66 0.08
N ALA A 391 -23.55 5.88 0.92
CA ALA A 391 -23.82 6.29 2.28
C ALA A 391 -22.52 6.62 3.07
N PRO A 392 -22.53 7.65 3.94
CA PRO A 392 -21.43 7.92 4.85
C PRO A 392 -21.08 6.71 5.73
N ALA A 393 -19.78 6.40 5.87
CA ALA A 393 -19.34 5.18 6.56
C ALA A 393 -19.73 5.17 8.05
N ASN A 394 -19.79 6.32 8.71
CA ASN A 394 -20.29 6.45 10.08
C ASN A 394 -21.78 6.10 10.19
N LEU A 395 -22.59 6.47 9.19
CA LEU A 395 -24.01 6.17 9.16
C LEU A 395 -24.25 4.70 8.82
N VAL A 396 -23.47 4.14 7.88
CA VAL A 396 -23.46 2.68 7.64
C VAL A 396 -23.12 1.93 8.92
N LYS A 397 -22.09 2.33 9.66
CA LYS A 397 -21.73 1.69 10.93
C LYS A 397 -22.84 1.82 11.99
N LYS A 398 -23.55 2.95 12.01
CA LYS A 398 -24.63 3.22 12.97
C LYS A 398 -25.92 2.45 12.65
N LEU A 399 -26.25 2.34 11.37
CA LEU A 399 -27.51 1.79 10.86
C LEU A 399 -27.37 0.35 10.34
N GLY A 400 -26.15 -0.13 10.13
CA GLY A 400 -25.87 -1.41 9.46
C GLY A 400 -26.43 -2.64 10.17
N SER A 401 -26.75 -2.52 11.46
CA SER A 401 -27.37 -3.59 12.24
C SER A 401 -28.90 -3.55 12.25
N THR A 402 -29.56 -2.61 11.56
CA THR A 402 -31.02 -2.67 11.42
C THR A 402 -31.41 -3.76 10.43
N ASP A 403 -32.66 -4.22 10.52
CA ASP A 403 -33.19 -5.26 9.64
C ASP A 403 -33.21 -4.80 8.18
N GLU A 404 -33.54 -3.52 7.93
CA GLU A 404 -33.58 -2.95 6.58
C GLU A 404 -32.19 -2.83 5.96
N ALA A 405 -31.19 -2.40 6.75
CA ALA A 405 -29.81 -2.31 6.28
C ALA A 405 -29.23 -3.70 6.00
N SER A 406 -29.48 -4.66 6.89
CA SER A 406 -29.06 -6.06 6.72
C SER A 406 -29.69 -6.67 5.47
N ARG A 407 -30.99 -6.41 5.24
CA ARG A 407 -31.72 -6.88 4.05
C ARG A 407 -31.15 -6.29 2.77
N LEU A 408 -30.88 -4.98 2.73
CA LEU A 408 -30.27 -4.34 1.57
C LEU A 408 -28.87 -4.89 1.29
N ALA A 409 -28.02 -5.03 2.31
CA ALA A 409 -26.67 -5.56 2.17
C ALA A 409 -26.68 -6.96 1.53
N GLU A 410 -27.58 -7.84 1.98
CA GLU A 410 -27.73 -9.18 1.41
C GLU A 410 -28.23 -9.15 -0.05
N LEU A 411 -29.15 -8.26 -0.40
CA LEU A 411 -29.63 -8.13 -1.78
C LEU A 411 -28.53 -7.62 -2.72
N ILE A 412 -27.73 -6.64 -2.28
CA ILE A 412 -26.56 -6.16 -3.04
C ILE A 412 -25.55 -7.31 -3.21
N LYS A 413 -25.23 -8.05 -2.14
CA LYS A 413 -24.30 -9.19 -2.19
C LYS A 413 -24.79 -10.29 -3.12
N ARG A 414 -26.08 -10.63 -3.07
CA ARG A 414 -26.69 -11.64 -3.98
C ARG A 414 -26.63 -11.21 -5.43
N ALA A 415 -26.97 -9.96 -5.74
CA ALA A 415 -26.83 -9.42 -7.10
C ALA A 415 -25.37 -9.44 -7.56
N ALA A 416 -24.44 -9.02 -6.68
CA ALA A 416 -23.01 -8.99 -6.96
C ALA A 416 -22.43 -10.37 -7.27
N LEU A 417 -22.88 -11.42 -6.58
CA LEU A 417 -22.39 -12.79 -6.74
C LEU A 417 -23.20 -13.62 -7.76
N GLN A 418 -24.27 -13.07 -8.33
CA GLN A 418 -25.13 -13.82 -9.25
C GLN A 418 -24.31 -14.31 -10.45
N GLY A 419 -24.39 -15.62 -10.71
CA GLY A 419 -23.67 -16.26 -11.81
C GLY A 419 -22.15 -16.37 -11.61
N ALA A 420 -21.62 -15.97 -10.45
CA ALA A 420 -20.19 -16.12 -10.15
C ALA A 420 -19.78 -17.60 -10.22
N LYS A 421 -18.71 -17.88 -10.96
CA LYS A 421 -18.11 -19.22 -11.05
C LYS A 421 -16.60 -19.13 -10.85
N PRO A 422 -15.96 -20.21 -10.39
CA PRO A 422 -14.50 -20.27 -10.33
C PRO A 422 -13.88 -20.08 -11.72
N VAL A 423 -13.02 -19.06 -11.88
CA VAL A 423 -12.29 -18.79 -13.14
C VAL A 423 -10.82 -18.61 -12.84
N ASN A 424 -9.93 -19.32 -13.55
CA ASN A 424 -8.50 -19.07 -13.46
C ASN A 424 -8.14 -17.87 -14.35
N VAL A 425 -7.55 -16.83 -13.76
CA VAL A 425 -7.24 -15.57 -14.45
C VAL A 425 -5.74 -15.25 -14.50
N ASP A 426 -4.86 -16.24 -14.30
CA ASP A 426 -3.41 -16.03 -14.40
C ASP A 426 -2.97 -15.53 -15.78
N LYS A 427 -3.65 -15.97 -16.85
CA LYS A 427 -3.28 -15.64 -18.23
C LYS A 427 -4.23 -14.68 -18.94
N VAL A 428 -5.51 -14.68 -18.59
CA VAL A 428 -6.54 -13.86 -19.23
C VAL A 428 -7.54 -13.41 -18.17
N MET A 429 -7.83 -12.11 -18.13
CA MET A 429 -8.93 -11.56 -17.33
C MET A 429 -10.20 -11.51 -18.20
N PRO A 430 -11.30 -12.19 -17.83
CA PRO A 430 -12.57 -12.06 -18.52
C PRO A 430 -13.11 -10.64 -18.45
N VAL A 431 -13.90 -10.23 -19.44
CA VAL A 431 -14.59 -8.92 -19.43
C VAL A 431 -15.60 -8.84 -18.28
N SER A 432 -16.24 -9.96 -17.93
CA SER A 432 -17.11 -10.08 -16.77
C SER A 432 -16.90 -11.41 -16.07
N THR A 433 -17.06 -11.42 -14.75
CA THR A 433 -16.98 -12.62 -13.91
C THR A 433 -18.31 -12.97 -13.24
N THR A 434 -19.35 -12.16 -13.46
CA THR A 434 -20.69 -12.24 -12.84
C THR A 434 -21.77 -11.90 -13.86
N THR A 435 -23.04 -12.19 -13.54
CA THR A 435 -24.18 -11.89 -14.43
C THR A 435 -24.40 -10.39 -14.60
N TYR A 436 -24.27 -9.63 -13.52
CA TYR A 436 -24.57 -8.19 -13.52
C TYR A 436 -23.31 -7.35 -13.35
N ASP A 437 -23.31 -6.20 -14.02
CA ASP A 437 -22.34 -5.12 -13.83
C ASP A 437 -22.78 -4.28 -12.61
N MET A 438 -22.22 -4.61 -11.45
CA MET A 438 -22.58 -3.91 -10.21
C MET A 438 -22.19 -2.44 -10.22
N LYS A 439 -21.18 -2.02 -10.99
CA LYS A 439 -20.88 -0.59 -11.12
C LYS A 439 -22.07 0.12 -11.73
N LYS A 440 -22.56 -0.39 -12.86
CA LYS A 440 -23.75 0.16 -13.54
C LYS A 440 -24.99 0.12 -12.65
N VAL A 441 -25.24 -1.00 -11.99
CA VAL A 441 -26.39 -1.17 -11.07
C VAL A 441 -26.38 -0.08 -10.00
N MET A 442 -25.25 0.09 -9.29
CA MET A 442 -25.18 1.04 -8.17
C MET A 442 -25.21 2.49 -8.63
N THR A 443 -24.52 2.84 -9.72
CA THR A 443 -24.51 4.22 -10.23
C THR A 443 -25.86 4.65 -10.79
N GLU A 444 -26.59 3.76 -11.47
CA GLU A 444 -27.92 4.11 -11.98
C GLU A 444 -28.99 4.13 -10.89
N LEU A 445 -28.80 3.37 -9.81
CA LEU A 445 -29.69 3.36 -8.65
C LEU A 445 -29.55 4.63 -7.81
N VAL A 446 -28.32 5.05 -7.53
CA VAL A 446 -28.03 6.22 -6.67
C VAL A 446 -28.42 7.55 -7.32
N ASP A 447 -28.46 7.61 -8.66
CA ASP A 447 -28.89 8.79 -9.41
C ASP A 447 -30.42 8.95 -9.42
N GLN A 448 -31.17 7.97 -8.91
CA GLN A 448 -32.61 8.11 -8.67
C GLN A 448 -32.89 8.79 -7.34
N ASN A 449 -34.03 9.46 -7.24
CA ASN A 449 -34.55 9.91 -5.95
C ASN A 449 -34.87 8.67 -5.08
N PRO A 450 -34.21 8.46 -3.93
CA PRO A 450 -34.47 7.31 -3.07
C PRO A 450 -35.90 7.28 -2.54
N MET A 451 -36.63 8.40 -2.56
CA MET A 451 -38.03 8.47 -2.15
C MET A 451 -39.02 8.04 -3.25
N ASP A 452 -38.57 7.89 -4.50
CA ASP A 452 -39.38 7.45 -5.64
C ASP A 452 -39.17 5.96 -5.93
N LYS A 453 -39.98 5.12 -5.27
CA LYS A 453 -39.93 3.65 -5.42
C LYS A 453 -40.15 3.18 -6.86
N GLN A 454 -40.93 3.92 -7.66
CA GLN A 454 -41.20 3.55 -9.05
C GLN A 454 -39.94 3.73 -9.90
N SER A 455 -39.24 4.86 -9.72
CA SER A 455 -37.98 5.10 -10.43
C SER A 455 -36.88 4.11 -10.02
N LEU A 456 -36.78 3.80 -8.72
CA LEU A 456 -35.85 2.77 -8.21
C LEU A 456 -36.13 1.40 -8.86
N SER A 457 -37.40 0.98 -8.88
CA SER A 457 -37.80 -0.32 -9.45
C SER A 457 -37.55 -0.38 -10.97
N ALA A 458 -37.78 0.71 -11.68
CA ALA A 458 -37.49 0.80 -13.12
C ALA A 458 -35.98 0.74 -13.41
N SER A 459 -35.16 1.39 -12.56
CA SER A 459 -33.69 1.33 -12.66
C SER A 459 -33.16 -0.10 -12.43
N LEU A 460 -33.63 -0.77 -11.37
CA LEU A 460 -33.23 -2.13 -11.07
C LEU A 460 -33.74 -3.12 -12.12
N SER A 461 -34.96 -2.99 -12.63
CA SER A 461 -35.46 -3.88 -13.69
C SER A 461 -34.64 -3.79 -14.98
N ARG A 462 -34.05 -2.62 -15.26
CA ARG A 462 -33.20 -2.39 -16.44
C ARG A 462 -31.78 -2.91 -16.25
N THR A 463 -31.24 -2.86 -15.03
CA THR A 463 -29.85 -3.26 -14.73
C THR A 463 -29.74 -4.69 -14.21
N LEU A 464 -30.83 -5.24 -13.67
CA LEU A 464 -30.98 -6.58 -13.10
C LEU A 464 -32.24 -7.30 -13.66
N PRO A 465 -32.38 -7.45 -14.99
CA PRO A 465 -33.63 -7.91 -15.62
C PRO A 465 -34.12 -9.28 -15.14
N ASP A 466 -33.20 -10.20 -14.80
CA ASP A 466 -33.53 -11.56 -14.36
C ASP A 466 -33.39 -11.77 -12.84
N PHE A 467 -33.23 -10.68 -12.06
CA PHE A 467 -33.03 -10.79 -10.62
C PHE A 467 -34.38 -10.89 -9.91
N THR A 468 -34.63 -12.05 -9.30
CA THR A 468 -35.94 -12.41 -8.71
C THR A 468 -36.39 -11.50 -7.57
N ASN A 469 -35.48 -10.75 -6.93
CA ASN A 469 -35.76 -9.87 -5.80
C ASN A 469 -35.60 -8.37 -6.13
N SER A 470 -35.78 -7.96 -7.39
CA SER A 470 -35.58 -6.56 -7.82
C SER A 470 -36.51 -5.56 -7.13
N THR A 471 -37.81 -5.87 -6.98
CA THR A 471 -38.76 -5.02 -6.24
C THR A 471 -38.39 -4.92 -4.75
N GLU A 472 -38.04 -6.04 -4.13
CA GLU A 472 -37.61 -6.07 -2.72
C GLU A 472 -36.33 -5.25 -2.52
N PHE A 473 -35.42 -5.26 -3.50
CA PHE A 473 -34.21 -4.46 -3.49
C PHE A 473 -34.55 -2.96 -3.59
N ALA A 474 -35.46 -2.54 -4.47
CA ALA A 474 -35.91 -1.15 -4.52
C ALA A 474 -36.49 -0.68 -3.16
N ASP A 475 -37.32 -1.51 -2.53
CA ASP A 475 -37.91 -1.21 -1.22
C ASP A 475 -36.86 -1.13 -0.10
N ALA A 476 -35.93 -2.10 -0.05
CA ALA A 476 -34.87 -2.10 0.95
C ALA A 476 -33.93 -0.90 0.79
N TYR A 477 -33.63 -0.51 -0.46
CA TYR A 477 -32.83 0.68 -0.76
C TYR A 477 -33.54 1.95 -0.31
N HIS A 478 -34.83 2.08 -0.60
CA HIS A 478 -35.65 3.20 -0.16
C HIS A 478 -35.63 3.36 1.36
N GLU A 479 -35.94 2.30 2.12
CA GLU A 479 -36.00 2.39 3.58
C GLU A 479 -34.62 2.68 4.18
N PHE A 480 -33.55 2.05 3.68
CA PHE A 480 -32.20 2.34 4.14
C PHE A 480 -31.81 3.80 3.91
N MET A 481 -31.98 4.31 2.68
CA MET A 481 -31.61 5.68 2.36
C MET A 481 -32.47 6.71 3.10
N LYS A 482 -33.74 6.41 3.36
CA LYS A 482 -34.60 7.22 4.23
C LYS A 482 -34.05 7.31 5.66
N MET A 483 -33.60 6.20 6.25
CA MET A 483 -32.94 6.22 7.56
C MET A 483 -31.63 7.03 7.54
N VAL A 484 -30.81 6.86 6.50
CA VAL A 484 -29.57 7.62 6.30
C VAL A 484 -29.86 9.13 6.24
N LEU A 485 -30.88 9.55 5.49
CA LEU A 485 -31.29 10.95 5.38
C LEU A 485 -31.75 11.51 6.73
N ILE A 486 -32.62 10.79 7.44
CA ILE A 486 -33.12 11.20 8.77
C ILE A 486 -31.97 11.35 9.77
N GLU A 487 -31.02 10.42 9.76
CA GLU A 487 -29.90 10.45 10.69
C GLU A 487 -28.92 11.59 10.37
N ALA A 488 -28.61 11.80 9.09
CA ALA A 488 -27.74 12.91 8.67
C ALA A 488 -28.35 14.29 8.96
N GLN A 489 -29.68 14.42 8.91
CA GLN A 489 -30.38 15.65 9.27
C GLN A 489 -30.15 16.04 10.74
N LYS A 490 -29.99 15.07 11.65
CA LYS A 490 -29.66 15.32 13.06
C LYS A 490 -28.29 15.98 13.20
N ASP A 491 -27.39 15.72 12.25
CA ASP A 491 -26.06 16.33 12.16
C ASP A 491 -26.06 17.63 11.33
N GLY A 492 -27.24 18.15 10.98
CA GLY A 492 -27.41 19.39 10.22
C GLY A 492 -27.10 19.27 8.73
N ILE A 493 -27.12 18.06 8.15
CA ILE A 493 -26.90 17.85 6.72
C ILE A 493 -28.24 17.98 5.97
N PRO A 494 -28.35 18.89 4.98
CA PRO A 494 -29.55 18.97 4.15
C PRO A 494 -29.78 17.68 3.34
N PRO A 495 -31.02 17.17 3.21
CA PRO A 495 -31.31 15.94 2.47
C PRO A 495 -30.76 15.95 1.03
N GLN A 496 -30.98 17.04 0.30
CA GLN A 496 -30.49 17.14 -1.08
C GLN A 496 -28.97 17.07 -1.17
N SER A 497 -28.26 17.75 -0.27
CA SER A 497 -26.80 17.73 -0.25
C SER A 497 -26.25 16.35 0.11
N LEU A 498 -26.94 15.60 0.98
CA LEU A 498 -26.58 14.21 1.28
C LEU A 498 -26.83 13.29 0.08
N MET A 499 -27.93 13.49 -0.66
CA MET A 499 -28.18 12.71 -1.88
C MET A 499 -27.10 12.96 -2.93
N ASN A 500 -26.67 14.21 -3.11
CA ASN A 500 -25.55 14.54 -3.99
C ASN A 500 -24.24 13.89 -3.51
N TYR A 501 -23.95 13.93 -2.20
CA TYR A 501 -22.81 13.22 -1.60
C TYR A 501 -22.86 11.72 -1.90
N ALA A 502 -24.02 11.09 -1.72
CA ALA A 502 -24.19 9.66 -1.92
C ALA A 502 -23.96 9.29 -3.39
N SER A 503 -24.55 10.04 -4.33
CA SER A 503 -24.28 9.83 -5.76
C SER A 503 -22.78 9.95 -6.06
N GLU A 504 -22.15 11.06 -5.73
CA GLU A 504 -20.72 11.29 -6.04
C GLU A 504 -19.81 10.22 -5.41
N LYS A 505 -20.09 9.81 -4.17
CA LYS A 505 -19.33 8.75 -3.49
C LYS A 505 -19.57 7.39 -4.13
N ALA A 506 -20.81 7.03 -4.45
CA ALA A 506 -21.16 5.77 -5.11
C ALA A 506 -20.46 5.64 -6.47
N HIS A 507 -20.44 6.72 -7.27
CA HIS A 507 -19.71 6.78 -8.54
C HIS A 507 -18.20 6.55 -8.38
N LEU A 508 -17.61 6.90 -7.24
CA LEU A 508 -16.19 6.67 -6.93
C LEU A 508 -15.93 5.23 -6.43
N VAL A 509 -16.66 4.77 -5.42
CA VAL A 509 -16.38 3.48 -4.75
C VAL A 509 -16.74 2.27 -5.59
N ASN A 510 -17.61 2.44 -6.60
CA ASN A 510 -17.96 1.39 -7.55
C ASN A 510 -17.04 1.34 -8.78
N LEU A 511 -16.01 2.21 -8.88
CA LEU A 511 -15.06 2.13 -9.98
C LEU A 511 -14.25 0.83 -9.93
N GLU A 512 -14.03 0.25 -11.10
CA GLU A 512 -13.08 -0.82 -11.33
C GLU A 512 -11.69 -0.26 -11.65
N THR A 513 -10.67 -1.10 -11.50
CA THR A 513 -9.25 -0.75 -11.74
C THR A 513 -8.64 -1.73 -12.74
N PRO A 514 -9.04 -1.71 -14.03
CA PRO A 514 -8.56 -2.65 -15.05
C PRO A 514 -7.05 -2.56 -15.27
N ALA A 515 -6.43 -1.40 -15.03
CA ALA A 515 -4.98 -1.25 -15.07
C ALA A 515 -4.23 -2.14 -14.06
N LEU A 516 -4.93 -2.73 -13.09
CA LEU A 516 -4.39 -3.66 -12.10
C LEU A 516 -4.79 -5.12 -12.35
N TYR A 517 -5.33 -5.45 -13.53
CA TYR A 517 -5.53 -6.83 -13.92
C TYR A 517 -4.18 -7.48 -14.17
N ARG A 518 -3.93 -8.62 -13.52
CA ARG A 518 -2.63 -9.29 -13.54
C ARG A 518 -2.08 -9.53 -14.95
N PRO A 519 -2.82 -10.11 -15.91
CA PRO A 519 -2.28 -10.34 -17.26
C PRO A 519 -1.82 -9.04 -17.95
N ASP A 520 -2.57 -7.95 -17.75
CA ASP A 520 -2.27 -6.65 -18.35
C ASP A 520 -1.01 -6.03 -17.72
N LEU A 521 -0.87 -6.13 -16.39
CA LEU A 521 0.36 -5.75 -15.67
C LEU A 521 1.56 -6.53 -16.22
N GLN A 522 1.48 -7.85 -16.35
CA GLN A 522 2.60 -8.67 -16.83
C GLN A 522 3.03 -8.32 -18.25
N ALA A 523 2.06 -8.13 -19.15
CA ALA A 523 2.34 -7.70 -20.52
C ALA A 523 3.01 -6.33 -20.56
N LYS A 524 2.55 -5.41 -19.71
CA LYS A 524 3.11 -4.06 -19.62
C LYS A 524 4.51 -4.07 -19.02
N ASP A 525 4.74 -4.82 -17.95
CA ASP A 525 6.05 -4.99 -17.29
C ASP A 525 7.10 -5.47 -18.29
N THR A 526 6.79 -6.49 -19.08
CA THR A 526 7.69 -7.02 -20.13
C THR A 526 8.13 -5.91 -21.09
N THR A 527 7.18 -5.12 -21.59
CA THR A 527 7.46 -4.01 -22.53
C THR A 527 8.34 -2.93 -21.90
N LEU A 528 8.08 -2.57 -20.65
CA LEU A 528 8.83 -1.55 -19.92
C LEU A 528 10.27 -1.99 -19.63
N ILE A 529 10.45 -3.26 -19.28
CA ILE A 529 11.77 -3.85 -19.01
C ILE A 529 12.60 -3.88 -20.29
N ASP A 530 12.01 -4.29 -21.42
CA ASP A 530 12.71 -4.29 -22.70
C ASP A 530 13.15 -2.89 -23.13
N GLU A 531 12.28 -1.89 -22.94
CA GLU A 531 12.60 -0.49 -23.20
C GLU A 531 13.75 -0.01 -22.30
N TYR A 532 13.66 -0.24 -20.98
CA TYR A 532 14.71 0.11 -20.02
C TYR A 532 16.05 -0.56 -20.39
N LEU A 533 16.05 -1.84 -20.74
CA LEU A 533 17.28 -2.55 -21.11
C LEU A 533 17.89 -2.03 -22.42
N LYS A 534 17.06 -1.55 -23.35
CA LYS A 534 17.49 -0.98 -24.63
C LYS A 534 18.04 0.44 -24.49
N THR A 535 17.37 1.29 -23.72
CA THR A 535 17.69 2.73 -23.64
C THR A 535 18.58 3.06 -22.44
N GLY A 536 18.51 2.25 -21.40
CA GLY A 536 19.02 2.57 -20.07
C GLY A 536 18.17 3.59 -19.33
N ASP A 537 17.01 4.01 -19.84
CA ASP A 537 16.17 5.03 -19.21
C ASP A 537 15.28 4.42 -18.12
N ARG A 538 15.63 4.71 -16.85
CA ARG A 538 14.84 4.25 -15.68
C ARG A 538 13.50 4.98 -15.55
N SER A 539 13.34 6.15 -16.18
CA SER A 539 12.15 6.98 -16.02
C SER A 539 10.89 6.29 -16.53
N THR A 540 11.01 5.43 -17.54
CA THR A 540 9.91 4.63 -18.08
C THR A 540 9.29 3.72 -16.99
N ILE A 541 10.11 3.02 -16.21
CA ILE A 541 9.63 2.17 -15.10
C ILE A 541 9.10 3.04 -13.96
N TRP A 542 9.86 4.07 -13.58
CA TRP A 542 9.50 4.96 -12.47
C TRP A 542 8.12 5.61 -12.69
N ASN A 543 7.93 6.26 -13.84
CA ASN A 543 6.70 6.95 -14.19
C ASN A 543 5.52 5.99 -14.31
N TYR A 544 5.75 4.76 -14.78
CA TYR A 544 4.72 3.74 -14.84
C TYR A 544 4.23 3.35 -13.44
N ILE A 545 5.14 3.08 -12.50
CA ILE A 545 4.80 2.75 -11.11
C ILE A 545 3.97 3.89 -10.49
N ASP A 546 4.50 5.11 -10.51
CA ASP A 546 3.87 6.27 -9.85
C ASP A 546 2.49 6.59 -10.45
N SER A 547 2.39 6.59 -11.79
CA SER A 547 1.11 6.83 -12.46
C SER A 547 0.11 5.69 -12.25
N THR A 548 0.56 4.43 -12.18
CA THR A 548 -0.34 3.30 -11.91
C THR A 548 -0.91 3.38 -10.51
N ILE A 549 -0.09 3.70 -9.50
CA ILE A 549 -0.55 3.92 -8.12
C ILE A 549 -1.53 5.11 -8.07
N ALA A 550 -1.12 6.28 -8.56
CA ALA A 550 -1.94 7.49 -8.51
C ALA A 550 -3.29 7.34 -9.22
N ASN A 551 -3.30 6.68 -10.39
CA ASN A 551 -4.51 6.51 -11.18
C ASN A 551 -5.39 5.36 -10.70
N SER A 552 -4.87 4.41 -9.93
CA SER A 552 -5.64 3.27 -9.42
C SER A 552 -6.15 3.44 -8.00
N ARG A 553 -5.55 4.35 -7.21
CA ARG A 553 -5.90 4.57 -5.81
C ARG A 553 -7.32 5.11 -5.64
N ARG A 554 -8.12 4.46 -4.78
CA ARG A 554 -9.52 4.82 -4.47
C ARG A 554 -9.84 4.83 -2.98
N GLY A 555 -8.97 4.29 -2.14
CA GLY A 555 -9.22 4.10 -0.71
C GLY A 555 -8.75 5.26 0.16
N TYR A 556 -8.85 6.50 -0.33
CA TYR A 556 -8.43 7.66 0.42
C TYR A 556 -9.19 7.77 1.75
N ARG A 557 -8.48 8.15 2.81
CA ARG A 557 -9.11 8.39 4.12
C ARG A 557 -10.08 9.57 4.00
N SER A 558 -11.29 9.38 4.54
CA SER A 558 -12.30 10.44 4.60
C SER A 558 -11.88 11.47 5.66
N PRO A 559 -11.83 12.79 5.33
CA PRO A 559 -11.41 13.82 6.28
C PRO A 559 -12.35 13.97 7.48
N ASP A 560 -13.66 13.76 7.24
CA ASP A 560 -14.69 13.73 8.27
C ASP A 560 -15.87 12.87 7.79
N PRO A 561 -16.88 12.60 8.63
CA PRO A 561 -18.00 11.73 8.28
C PRO A 561 -18.79 12.11 7.02
N TYR A 562 -18.88 13.41 6.70
CA TYR A 562 -19.69 13.95 5.60
C TYR A 562 -18.83 14.58 4.50
N LYS A 563 -17.54 14.26 4.49
CA LYS A 563 -16.59 14.57 3.43
C LYS A 563 -15.96 13.29 2.92
N PHE A 564 -15.65 13.25 1.63
CA PHE A 564 -14.77 12.21 1.11
C PHE A 564 -13.78 12.80 0.13
N THR A 565 -12.62 12.17 0.06
CA THR A 565 -11.56 12.54 -0.88
C THR A 565 -11.88 11.88 -2.22
N VAL A 566 -12.16 12.70 -3.23
CA VAL A 566 -12.41 12.25 -4.60
C VAL A 566 -11.11 11.83 -5.27
N HIS A 567 -10.06 12.60 -5.02
CA HIS A 567 -8.73 12.39 -5.56
C HIS A 567 -7.69 13.06 -4.67
N GLU A 568 -6.52 12.44 -4.54
CA GLU A 568 -5.36 13.02 -3.90
C GLU A 568 -4.15 12.79 -4.79
N ALA A 569 -3.44 13.86 -5.11
CA ALA A 569 -2.16 13.81 -5.81
C ALA A 569 -1.08 14.28 -4.83
N LYS A 570 -0.06 13.47 -4.66
CA LYS A 570 1.09 13.79 -3.82
C LYS A 570 2.32 13.99 -4.68
N GLU A 571 3.03 15.09 -4.44
CA GLU A 571 4.34 15.34 -5.04
C GLU A 571 5.39 14.55 -4.24
N PRO A 572 6.07 13.57 -4.85
CA PRO A 572 6.90 12.63 -4.08
C PRO A 572 8.08 13.28 -3.34
N ILE A 573 8.74 14.29 -3.95
CA ILE A 573 9.95 14.91 -3.42
C ILE A 573 9.62 15.89 -2.29
N SER A 574 8.78 16.89 -2.56
CA SER A 574 8.40 17.89 -1.56
C SER A 574 7.47 17.31 -0.50
N GLY A 575 6.71 16.26 -0.83
CA GLY A 575 5.65 15.71 0.03
C GLY A 575 4.38 16.56 0.01
N SER A 576 4.29 17.55 -0.88
CA SER A 576 3.11 18.40 -1.04
C SER A 576 1.93 17.59 -1.52
N ILE A 577 0.72 17.89 -1.02
CA ILE A 577 -0.50 17.17 -1.35
C ILE A 577 -1.53 18.12 -1.95
N ASN A 578 -2.08 17.73 -3.09
CA ASN A 578 -3.26 18.34 -3.69
C ASN A 578 -4.43 17.39 -3.49
N ARG A 579 -5.35 17.74 -2.59
CA ARG A 579 -6.49 16.89 -2.22
C ARG A 579 -7.79 17.53 -2.68
N TYR A 580 -8.55 16.81 -3.49
CA TYR A 580 -9.89 17.18 -3.89
C TYR A 580 -10.89 16.45 -3.00
N ILE A 581 -11.66 17.23 -2.23
CA ILE A 581 -12.69 16.71 -1.34
C ILE A 581 -14.06 17.15 -1.83
N TYR A 582 -15.07 16.33 -1.59
CA TYR A 582 -16.47 16.73 -1.67
C TYR A 582 -17.02 16.90 -0.26
N ASP A 583 -17.74 18.00 0.01
CA ASP A 583 -18.35 18.31 1.31
C ASP A 583 -19.87 18.33 1.23
N ALA A 584 -20.53 17.37 1.90
CA ALA A 584 -21.99 17.29 1.91
C ALA A 584 -22.66 18.48 2.60
N ARG A 585 -21.98 19.21 3.50
CA ARG A 585 -22.60 20.34 4.21
C ARG A 585 -22.87 21.50 3.25
N SER A 586 -21.89 21.79 2.39
CA SER A 586 -21.99 22.85 1.38
C SER A 586 -22.46 22.34 0.02
N SER A 587 -22.48 21.02 -0.22
CA SER A 587 -22.68 20.42 -1.55
C SER A 587 -21.68 20.96 -2.58
N GLU A 588 -20.42 21.16 -2.16
CA GLU A 588 -19.36 21.76 -2.95
C GLU A 588 -18.10 20.91 -2.95
N TYR A 589 -17.30 21.08 -3.99
CA TYR A 589 -15.94 20.58 -4.05
C TYR A 589 -14.98 21.54 -3.36
N ARG A 590 -13.93 21.01 -2.73
CA ARG A 590 -12.82 21.84 -2.26
C ARG A 590 -11.49 21.24 -2.70
N LEU A 591 -10.61 22.11 -3.19
CA LEU A 591 -9.20 21.82 -3.40
C LEU A 591 -8.42 22.27 -2.17
N ILE A 592 -7.77 21.31 -1.52
CA ILE A 592 -6.84 21.54 -0.41
C ILE A 592 -5.43 21.40 -0.97
N LEU A 593 -4.64 22.47 -0.88
CA LEU A 593 -3.21 22.47 -1.19
C LEU A 593 -2.46 22.42 0.14
N GLU A 594 -1.82 21.30 0.41
CA GLU A 594 -1.09 21.03 1.64
C GLU A 594 0.41 21.01 1.35
N GLN A 595 1.17 21.80 2.09
CA GLN A 595 2.60 22.03 1.88
C GLN A 595 3.34 21.76 3.19
N PRO A 596 4.20 20.73 3.26
CA PRO A 596 4.93 20.44 4.49
C PRO A 596 5.92 21.57 4.79
N VAL A 597 6.08 21.86 6.08
CA VAL A 597 7.09 22.77 6.61
C VAL A 597 8.33 21.95 6.94
N VAL A 598 9.42 22.22 6.24
CA VAL A 598 10.72 21.58 6.44
C VAL A 598 11.72 22.66 6.77
N ASN A 599 12.38 22.56 7.93
CA ASN A 599 13.38 23.54 8.41
C ASN A 599 12.85 25.00 8.41
N GLY A 600 11.61 25.19 8.83
CA GLY A 600 10.97 26.51 8.89
C GLY A 600 10.63 27.11 7.52
N GLN A 601 10.63 26.31 6.46
CA GLN A 601 10.30 26.73 5.11
C GLN A 601 9.24 25.81 4.49
N VAL A 602 8.44 26.35 3.58
CA VAL A 602 7.59 25.54 2.70
C VAL A 602 8.17 25.52 1.30
N LYS A 603 8.14 24.36 0.65
CA LYS A 603 8.41 24.27 -0.78
C LYS A 603 7.12 24.46 -1.55
N PHE A 604 7.01 25.59 -2.24
CA PHE A 604 5.88 25.88 -3.10
C PHE A 604 6.35 25.95 -4.54
N PHE A 605 6.08 24.89 -5.32
CA PHE A 605 6.33 24.83 -6.77
C PHE A 605 7.74 25.28 -7.20
N GLY A 606 8.76 24.76 -6.53
CA GLY A 606 10.18 25.03 -6.82
C GLY A 606 10.79 26.18 -6.02
N HIS A 607 10.00 26.93 -5.27
CA HIS A 607 10.49 27.98 -4.37
C HIS A 607 10.54 27.47 -2.93
N SER A 608 11.66 27.70 -2.24
CA SER A 608 11.75 27.56 -0.78
C SER A 608 11.38 28.89 -0.13
N ILE A 609 10.26 28.93 0.59
CA ILE A 609 9.71 30.17 1.15
C ILE A 609 9.75 30.06 2.68
N PRO A 610 10.38 31.01 3.39
CA PRO A 610 10.36 31.05 4.86
C PRO A 610 8.93 31.12 5.39
N LEU A 611 8.64 30.39 6.47
CA LEU A 611 7.32 30.39 7.08
C LEU A 611 6.88 31.79 7.53
N SER A 612 7.83 32.64 7.94
CA SER A 612 7.59 34.05 8.26
C SER A 612 7.09 34.89 7.08
N GLU A 613 7.38 34.49 5.83
CA GLU A 613 6.85 35.14 4.63
C GLU A 613 5.48 34.58 4.22
N ILE A 614 5.13 33.39 4.72
CA ILE A 614 3.82 32.74 4.50
C ILE A 614 2.79 33.18 5.54
N GLU A 615 3.24 33.61 6.72
CA GLU A 615 2.35 34.09 7.77
C GLU A 615 1.55 35.31 7.29
N GLY A 616 0.23 35.13 7.16
CA GLY A 616 -0.68 36.12 6.58
C GLY A 616 -0.64 36.25 5.05
N ALA A 617 0.12 35.39 4.35
CA ALA A 617 0.15 35.33 2.90
C ALA A 617 -1.22 34.96 2.30
N ASN A 618 -1.47 35.47 1.10
CA ASN A 618 -2.67 35.16 0.33
C ASN A 618 -2.28 34.33 -0.90
N LEU A 619 -2.94 33.19 -1.07
CA LEU A 619 -2.97 32.50 -2.35
C LEU A 619 -4.06 33.14 -3.22
N LYS A 620 -3.64 33.80 -4.29
CA LYS A 620 -4.58 34.31 -5.30
C LYS A 620 -4.85 33.20 -6.30
N TYR A 621 -6.11 32.89 -6.55
CA TYR A 621 -6.52 31.82 -7.46
C TYR A 621 -7.59 32.28 -8.45
N SER A 622 -7.72 31.55 -9.54
CA SER A 622 -8.63 31.82 -10.65
C SER A 622 -9.14 30.48 -11.19
N ILE A 623 -10.45 30.36 -11.36
CA ILE A 623 -11.09 29.12 -11.80
C ILE A 623 -11.42 29.17 -13.32
N ASP A 624 -11.77 30.36 -13.82
CA ASP A 624 -12.14 30.61 -15.24
C ASP A 624 -11.46 31.88 -15.77
N GLY A 625 -10.15 31.99 -15.52
CA GLY A 625 -9.34 33.16 -15.88
C GLY A 625 -9.37 34.31 -14.86
N TRP A 626 -8.30 35.11 -14.86
CA TRP A 626 -7.97 36.06 -13.79
C TRP A 626 -8.93 37.24 -13.59
N LYS A 627 -9.88 37.44 -14.51
CA LYS A 627 -10.97 38.41 -14.34
C LYS A 627 -11.84 38.05 -13.13
N ASN A 628 -12.00 36.76 -12.84
CA ASN A 628 -12.75 36.23 -11.71
C ASN A 628 -11.77 35.50 -10.77
N SER A 629 -10.97 36.28 -10.04
CA SER A 629 -9.99 35.74 -9.08
C SER A 629 -10.46 35.85 -7.64
N GLY A 630 -10.18 34.82 -6.85
CA GLY A 630 -10.36 34.78 -5.41
C GLY A 630 -9.02 34.88 -4.67
N LYS A 631 -9.11 35.05 -3.35
CA LYS A 631 -7.96 34.97 -2.43
C LYS A 631 -8.32 34.03 -1.30
N VAL A 632 -7.38 33.17 -0.91
CA VAL A 632 -7.48 32.35 0.31
C VAL A 632 -6.23 32.55 1.15
N LYS A 633 -6.42 32.67 2.46
CA LYS A 633 -5.32 32.79 3.42
C LYS A 633 -4.64 31.45 3.66
N ALA A 634 -3.36 31.50 3.96
CA ALA A 634 -2.63 30.35 4.48
C ALA A 634 -3.14 29.97 5.88
N ASP A 635 -3.45 28.69 6.08
CA ASP A 635 -3.65 28.11 7.40
C ASP A 635 -2.37 27.39 7.82
N ILE A 636 -1.68 27.88 8.85
CA ILE A 636 -0.45 27.28 9.37
C ILE A 636 -0.81 26.29 10.48
N LEU A 637 -0.50 25.01 10.26
CA LEU A 637 -0.89 23.89 11.12
C LEU A 637 0.34 23.18 11.71
N GLY A 638 1.24 23.94 12.32
CA GLY A 638 2.46 23.40 12.91
C GLY A 638 3.49 22.97 11.86
N ASP A 639 3.40 21.73 11.40
CA ASP A 639 4.33 21.09 10.46
C ASP A 639 3.92 21.23 8.99
N LYS A 640 2.85 21.98 8.70
CA LYS A 640 2.36 22.20 7.33
C LYS A 640 1.61 23.52 7.17
N VAL A 641 1.48 23.94 5.92
CA VAL A 641 0.64 25.06 5.48
C VAL A 641 -0.43 24.53 4.54
N GLU A 642 -1.67 24.94 4.77
CA GLU A 642 -2.82 24.58 3.94
C GLU A 642 -3.47 25.80 3.27
N PHE A 643 -3.93 25.62 2.03
CA PHE A 643 -4.81 26.55 1.34
C PHE A 643 -6.07 25.81 0.88
N ARG A 644 -7.25 26.41 1.09
CA ARG A 644 -8.55 25.77 0.84
C ARG A 644 -9.38 26.57 -0.16
N ILE A 645 -9.52 26.04 -1.37
CA ILE A 645 -10.24 26.69 -2.47
C ILE A 645 -11.58 25.98 -2.67
N SER A 646 -12.70 26.70 -2.57
CA SER A 646 -14.01 26.18 -2.97
C SER A 646 -14.16 26.15 -4.49
N LEU A 647 -14.70 25.06 -5.00
CA LEU A 647 -14.93 24.80 -6.43
C LEU A 647 -16.40 24.42 -6.64
N LYS A 648 -16.98 24.86 -7.76
CA LYS A 648 -18.37 24.54 -8.09
C LYS A 648 -18.53 23.10 -8.57
N ASP A 649 -17.59 22.62 -9.40
CA ASP A 649 -17.59 21.26 -9.92
C ASP A 649 -16.18 20.72 -10.16
N GLN A 650 -16.11 19.49 -10.68
CA GLN A 650 -14.87 18.77 -11.01
C GLN A 650 -14.22 19.22 -12.34
N SER A 651 -14.87 20.06 -13.16
CA SER A 651 -14.41 20.38 -14.52
C SER A 651 -13.33 21.47 -14.56
N HIS A 652 -13.15 22.20 -13.46
CA HIS A 652 -12.33 23.39 -13.45
C HIS A 652 -10.82 23.12 -13.46
N THR A 653 -10.11 23.99 -14.18
CA THR A 653 -8.66 24.15 -14.04
C THR A 653 -8.41 25.32 -13.10
N VAL A 654 -7.83 25.07 -11.93
CA VAL A 654 -7.52 26.13 -10.97
C VAL A 654 -6.15 26.68 -11.29
N GLU A 655 -6.09 27.96 -11.64
CA GLU A 655 -4.85 28.71 -11.73
C GLU A 655 -4.58 29.42 -10.41
N PHE A 656 -3.35 29.38 -9.89
CA PHE A 656 -3.00 30.13 -8.69
C PHE A 656 -1.54 30.59 -8.65
N LEU A 657 -1.30 31.58 -7.80
CA LEU A 657 0.00 32.15 -7.49
C LEU A 657 -0.02 32.61 -6.03
N LEU A 658 1.12 32.49 -5.35
CA LEU A 658 1.25 32.82 -3.94
C LEU A 658 1.82 34.23 -3.82
N GLY A 659 1.17 35.10 -3.06
CA GLY A 659 1.66 36.44 -2.75
C GLY A 659 2.07 36.53 -1.29
N SER A 660 3.10 37.35 -1.00
CA SER A 660 3.39 37.75 0.38
C SER A 660 2.17 38.43 1.01
N SER A 661 2.15 38.51 2.34
CA SER A 661 1.04 39.13 3.08
C SER A 661 0.75 40.58 2.66
N ASP A 662 1.80 41.32 2.28
CA ASP A 662 1.76 42.69 1.77
C ASP A 662 1.69 42.80 0.23
N GLU A 663 1.64 41.66 -0.47
CA GLU A 663 1.62 41.54 -1.94
C GLU A 663 2.82 42.19 -2.65
N SER A 664 3.91 42.48 -1.94
CA SER A 664 5.16 43.00 -2.51
C SER A 664 5.94 41.95 -3.30
N LYS A 665 5.73 40.65 -3.00
CA LYS A 665 6.40 39.52 -3.62
C LYS A 665 5.41 38.46 -4.07
N TRP A 666 5.68 37.83 -5.21
CA TRP A 666 4.82 36.82 -5.80
C TRP A 666 5.64 35.61 -6.28
N TRP A 667 5.21 34.41 -5.91
CA TRP A 667 5.82 33.14 -6.31
C TRP A 667 4.96 32.41 -7.36
N LYS A 668 5.62 31.98 -8.44
CA LYS A 668 5.03 31.38 -9.65
C LYS A 668 5.86 30.18 -10.13
N ALA A 669 5.28 29.29 -10.92
CA ALA A 669 6.02 28.17 -11.53
C ALA A 669 6.84 28.68 -12.74
N GLY A 670 8.06 29.16 -12.48
CA GLY A 670 8.82 29.95 -13.46
C GLY A 670 8.09 31.26 -13.77
N ASP A 671 7.93 31.58 -15.06
CA ASP A 671 7.20 32.78 -15.50
C ASP A 671 5.68 32.59 -15.57
N GLN A 672 5.18 31.38 -15.29
CA GLN A 672 3.77 31.01 -15.48
C GLN A 672 3.03 30.83 -14.16
N ASN A 673 1.74 31.16 -14.17
CA ASN A 673 0.83 30.82 -13.09
C ASN A 673 0.67 29.29 -13.00
N ILE A 674 0.52 28.76 -11.80
CA ILE A 674 0.38 27.32 -11.59
C ILE A 674 -1.02 26.92 -12.00
N LYS A 675 -1.16 25.87 -12.83
CA LYS A 675 -2.46 25.32 -13.23
C LYS A 675 -2.61 23.92 -12.69
N LEU A 676 -3.66 23.67 -11.92
CA LEU A 676 -4.05 22.32 -11.49
C LEU A 676 -5.37 21.95 -12.14
N LYS A 677 -5.39 20.82 -12.84
CA LYS A 677 -6.63 20.21 -13.36
C LYS A 677 -7.08 19.08 -12.46
N PHE A 678 -8.38 19.00 -12.24
CA PHE A 678 -9.00 17.88 -11.56
C PHE A 678 -8.63 16.54 -12.23
N ARG A 679 -8.26 15.53 -11.44
CA ARG A 679 -7.83 14.17 -11.88
C ARG A 679 -6.66 14.10 -12.85
N GLN A 680 -6.00 15.20 -13.21
CA GLN A 680 -4.81 15.13 -14.04
C GLN A 680 -3.57 15.07 -13.14
N TYR A 681 -2.99 13.88 -13.03
CA TYR A 681 -1.57 13.80 -12.73
C TYR A 681 -0.85 14.46 -13.91
N SER A 682 -0.25 15.63 -13.70
CA SER A 682 0.78 16.07 -14.65
C SER A 682 1.88 15.03 -14.54
N PRO A 683 2.28 14.35 -15.65
CA PRO A 683 3.40 13.44 -15.60
C PRO A 683 4.57 14.22 -15.03
N VAL A 684 5.02 13.82 -13.84
CA VAL A 684 6.12 14.52 -13.23
C VAL A 684 7.33 14.29 -14.13
N LYS A 685 8.09 15.35 -14.38
CA LYS A 685 9.42 15.20 -15.01
C LYS A 685 10.14 14.07 -14.27
N PRO A 686 10.89 13.19 -14.95
CA PRO A 686 11.61 12.10 -14.29
C PRO A 686 12.28 12.64 -13.02
N HIS A 687 11.94 12.07 -11.85
CA HIS A 687 12.52 12.46 -10.56
C HIS A 687 14.00 12.02 -10.41
N SER A 688 14.64 11.76 -11.54
CA SER A 688 16.03 11.42 -11.73
C SER A 688 16.59 12.38 -12.78
N THR A 689 17.49 13.28 -12.35
CA THR A 689 18.30 14.11 -13.26
C THR A 689 19.54 13.36 -13.76
N ILE A 690 19.71 12.09 -13.38
CA ILE A 690 20.86 11.26 -13.72
C ILE A 690 20.58 10.52 -15.03
N PRO A 691 21.12 10.96 -16.18
CA PRO A 691 21.16 10.13 -17.37
C PRO A 691 21.98 8.88 -17.03
N LEU A 692 21.36 7.71 -17.14
CA LEU A 692 22.12 6.47 -17.08
C LEU A 692 23.01 6.41 -18.32
N PRO A 693 24.28 5.98 -18.20
CA PRO A 693 25.15 5.87 -19.35
C PRO A 693 24.50 4.92 -20.35
N VAL A 694 24.12 5.46 -21.51
CA VAL A 694 23.71 4.66 -22.67
C VAL A 694 24.91 3.81 -23.03
N LYS A 695 24.82 2.50 -22.84
CA LYS A 695 25.78 1.60 -23.47
C LYS A 695 25.59 1.81 -24.97
N LYS A 696 26.51 2.52 -25.63
CA LYS A 696 26.71 2.35 -27.08
C LYS A 696 26.84 0.85 -27.28
N SER A 697 25.88 0.24 -27.99
CA SER A 697 25.99 -1.18 -28.29
C SER A 697 27.33 -1.35 -29.01
N THR A 698 28.21 -2.17 -28.44
CA THR A 698 29.36 -2.70 -29.19
C THR A 698 28.84 -3.78 -30.11
N ALA A 699 27.96 -3.41 -31.04
CA ALA A 699 27.53 -4.20 -32.18
C ALA A 699 28.36 -3.82 -33.43
N ALA A 700 29.67 -3.64 -33.24
CA ALA A 700 30.60 -3.25 -34.30
C ALA A 700 31.89 -4.09 -34.29
N VAL A 701 31.83 -5.36 -33.85
CA VAL A 701 32.97 -6.31 -34.01
C VAL A 701 32.56 -7.60 -34.75
N ALA A 702 31.29 -7.75 -35.15
CA ALA A 702 30.87 -8.87 -36.01
C ALA A 702 31.02 -8.57 -37.53
N GLY A 703 31.52 -7.39 -37.91
CA GLY A 703 31.65 -6.96 -39.30
C GLY A 703 33.05 -7.08 -39.93
N CYS A 704 34.09 -7.45 -39.16
CA CYS A 704 35.48 -7.47 -39.65
C CYS A 704 36.08 -8.87 -39.85
N LEU A 705 35.38 -9.96 -39.50
CA LEU A 705 35.88 -11.33 -39.65
C LEU A 705 35.45 -12.04 -40.95
N ASN A 706 34.52 -11.46 -41.73
CA ASN A 706 34.09 -12.02 -43.03
C ASN A 706 34.89 -11.50 -44.24
N LYS A 707 35.95 -10.71 -44.04
CA LYS A 707 36.85 -10.25 -45.12
C LYS A 707 38.23 -10.91 -45.14
N LEU A 708 38.50 -11.89 -44.26
CA LEU A 708 39.79 -12.59 -44.21
C LEU A 708 39.78 -14.08 -44.59
N PHE A 709 38.62 -14.68 -44.90
CA PHE A 709 38.52 -16.08 -45.35
C PHE A 709 38.00 -16.22 -46.78
N GLY A 710 38.42 -15.30 -47.66
CA GLY A 710 38.23 -15.39 -49.09
C GLY A 710 39.46 -15.94 -49.79
N PHE A 711 40.05 -17.05 -49.35
CA PHE A 711 40.99 -17.85 -50.15
C PHE A 711 41.04 -19.28 -49.59
N LEU A 712 40.95 -20.25 -50.51
CA LEU A 712 41.09 -21.71 -50.34
C LEU A 712 39.84 -22.49 -49.93
N ARG A 713 39.14 -23.01 -50.95
CA ARG A 713 38.79 -24.45 -51.03
C ARG A 713 38.94 -24.93 -52.48
N PRO A 714 39.29 -26.21 -52.71
CA PRO A 714 39.15 -26.85 -54.02
C PRO A 714 37.68 -26.96 -54.44
#